data_AF-A0A4U0U797-F1
#
_entry.id   AF-A0A4U0U797-F1
#
_cell.length_a   1.000
_cell.length_b   1.000
_cell.length_c   1.000
_cell.angle_alpha   90.00
_cell.angle_beta   90.00
_cell.angle_gamma   90.00
#
_symmetry.space_group_name_H-M   'P 1'
#
loop_
_entity.id
_entity.type
_entity.pdbx_description
1 polymer ?
#
loop_
_entity_poly.entity_id
_entity_poly.type
_entity_poly.pdbx_seq_one_letter_code
_entity_poly.pdbx_strand_id
1 'polypeptide(L)'
;MVLERLQQMASHLTGQLAPHHPFDPLSADEIAAAVAIVRKEYEDLFFNAVSLWEPRKMDMMRWLASPETQARPHRVADVVAIGRGSKVYDGLVDLDEGKLVKWELTDGVQPLITMEDLQVVESVVRKDPKVIEQCGLVGIPPEDMHKVYCDPWTIGYDERFGSKIRLQQALMYYRPHPDDCQYTYPLDFCPIFNADTQEIIHIDVPKVRRQVNTAPPINYNAEAVAKEMGFRKDIKPINISQPDGVSFTIEGRTLKWQNWNVHVGFNYREGIVLSNISFNDRGTVRPIFWRMSLAEMVVPYGNPEHPHQRKHAFDLGEYGGGYMTNSLALGCDCKGAIHYMDADFVNRAGEPQTIKNAICIHEEDNGILFKHTDFRDESCTVTRARKLIVSHVFTAANYEYCVYWIFHQDGTIQLEIKLTGILNTYALNPGESAAPWGTEVYPGVNAHNHQHLFCLRIDPNIDGPANTIFQVDACRGEGEPGSTDNFYGNAFYAKKTKLDTMGTAMSDYDGDTSRTWEMANTNKMNPYSKKPVCYKLVSREVPPLLPKEGSLVWKRAGFARHAVHVTKYSDEQIHPAGRHVPQTSGEPSEGIPAWIAADPEGSLDNTDVVLWHTFGLTHFPSPEDYPVMPAEPMTVLLRPRNFFTQNPALDVPPSYSSTPSQVAAGKTGIRGLVDNISRLAFGGKGEKGGSNDCGSDMICQTLRAAVLAGSQAPNETAVNELARLDELHKKPSRIDSNTTITITTTANMSTGSSHKYDPNFTPHVIETCGPNTSPRMKQIFGAAMKHLHDFAREIDLTPEEWLAGVQFFNETGKIWAESEGKRNEMHRLSDIVGLESLVTEIANYVATDDPKYSPTSAAILGPFWSPNAPWRQLGDSIIQDPHEGIVTYMHGVIRDMQTQKPIPNVTFDMWQASSNGKYDFQDAGNQSDNNLRGKFKTDDNGEYRLYCLRPTAYSLPQDGPAWQLLQAIDRHPMRPAHIHLMITHDQYKPVVTQIYPKDDPWLATDTVFAVKDDLVVDFVPLKQLPPSMKPHTGPGGEAVRELELDIILAPKGMAAHSKPEA
;
A
#
# COMPACT_ATOMS: atom_id res chain seq x y z
N MET A 1 -11.96 8.32 34.37
CA MET A 1 -12.16 9.76 34.64
C MET A 1 -12.25 10.16 36.12
N VAL A 2 -13.28 9.79 36.91
CA VAL A 2 -13.37 10.23 38.33
C VAL A 2 -12.32 9.56 39.23
N LEU A 3 -12.04 8.27 38.98
CA LEU A 3 -11.03 7.51 39.74
C LEU A 3 -9.59 7.99 39.45
N GLU A 4 -9.27 8.31 38.19
CA GLU A 4 -7.97 8.87 37.79
C GLU A 4 -7.75 10.28 38.34
N ARG A 5 -8.80 11.12 38.34
CA ARG A 5 -8.73 12.44 39.00
C ARG A 5 -8.56 12.30 40.51
N LEU A 6 -9.16 11.29 41.13
CA LEU A 6 -8.93 10.97 42.55
C LEU A 6 -7.50 10.47 42.80
N GLN A 7 -6.90 9.69 41.90
CA GLN A 7 -5.51 9.25 41.99
C GLN A 7 -4.52 10.39 41.75
N GLN A 8 -4.77 11.28 40.79
CA GLN A 8 -4.00 12.51 40.56
C GLN A 8 -4.12 13.49 41.74
N MET A 9 -5.30 13.67 42.29
CA MET A 9 -5.48 14.50 43.49
C MET A 9 -4.83 13.87 44.71
N ALA A 10 -4.88 12.54 44.85
CA ALA A 10 -4.18 11.83 45.90
C ALA A 10 -2.66 11.95 45.77
N SER A 11 -2.08 11.85 44.57
CA SER A 11 -0.63 12.02 44.35
C SER A 11 -0.16 13.47 44.58
N HIS A 12 -1.00 14.46 44.23
CA HIS A 12 -0.75 15.87 44.58
C HIS A 12 -0.85 16.14 46.09
N LEU A 13 -1.66 15.37 46.83
CA LEU A 13 -1.82 15.51 48.28
C LEU A 13 -0.76 14.74 49.09
N THR A 14 -0.15 13.68 48.54
CA THR A 14 0.87 12.87 49.23
C THR A 14 2.30 13.19 48.84
N GLY A 15 2.52 13.98 47.77
CA GLY A 15 3.87 14.36 47.32
C GLY A 15 4.72 13.20 46.79
N GLN A 16 4.15 12.00 46.64
CA GLN A 16 4.80 10.84 46.04
C GLN A 16 4.30 10.68 44.60
N LEU A 17 5.04 11.23 43.65
CA LEU A 17 4.94 10.81 42.26
C LEU A 17 5.30 9.32 42.21
N ALA A 18 4.49 8.50 41.55
CA ALA A 18 4.85 7.12 41.30
C ALA A 18 6.19 7.09 40.54
N PRO A 19 7.18 6.29 40.95
CA PRO A 19 8.46 6.24 40.27
C PRO A 19 8.25 5.83 38.80
N HIS A 20 8.97 6.47 37.88
CA HIS A 20 8.98 6.16 36.45
C HIS A 20 9.13 4.65 36.19
N HIS A 21 8.79 4.11 35.03
CA HIS A 21 9.23 2.75 34.71
C HIS A 21 10.75 2.74 34.48
N PRO A 22 11.53 1.70 34.88
CA PRO A 22 12.99 1.73 34.71
C PRO A 22 13.49 1.91 33.26
N PHE A 23 12.67 1.51 32.27
CA PHE A 23 12.92 1.75 30.85
C PHE A 23 12.44 3.12 30.33
N ASP A 24 11.72 3.92 31.11
CA ASP A 24 11.28 5.23 30.63
C ASP A 24 12.51 6.08 30.26
N PRO A 25 12.49 6.83 29.15
CA PRO A 25 13.56 7.79 28.85
C PRO A 25 13.79 8.74 30.03
N LEU A 26 14.97 9.34 30.13
CA LEU A 26 15.20 10.37 31.14
C LEU A 26 14.22 11.53 30.92
N SER A 27 13.61 12.00 32.00
CA SER A 27 12.82 13.23 31.99
C SER A 27 13.72 14.46 31.89
N ALA A 28 13.15 15.61 31.50
CA ALA A 28 13.86 16.88 31.53
C ALA A 28 14.55 17.18 32.89
N ASP A 29 13.89 16.86 34.01
CA ASP A 29 14.46 17.06 35.35
C ASP A 29 15.64 16.12 35.63
N GLU A 30 15.57 14.86 35.18
CA GLU A 30 16.67 13.89 35.29
C GLU A 30 17.86 14.29 34.42
N ILE A 31 17.62 14.83 33.22
CA ILE A 31 18.68 15.37 32.35
C ILE A 31 19.37 16.55 33.03
N ALA A 32 18.60 17.51 33.57
CA ALA A 32 19.14 18.66 34.29
C ALA A 32 19.95 18.22 35.52
N ALA A 33 19.47 17.22 36.26
CA ALA A 33 20.18 16.65 37.41
C ALA A 33 21.51 16.00 37.01
N ALA A 34 21.53 15.19 35.94
CA ALA A 34 22.75 14.58 35.43
C ALA A 34 23.80 15.64 35.04
N VAL A 35 23.37 16.67 34.31
CA VAL A 35 24.23 17.80 33.92
C VAL A 35 24.78 18.54 35.14
N ALA A 36 23.95 18.81 36.15
CA ALA A 36 24.37 19.48 37.38
C ALA A 36 25.43 18.66 38.15
N ILE A 37 25.30 17.34 38.20
CA ILE A 37 26.27 16.44 38.83
C ILE A 37 27.61 16.50 38.09
N VAL A 38 27.60 16.41 36.76
CA VAL A 38 28.83 16.50 35.94
C VAL A 38 29.51 17.85 36.11
N ARG A 39 28.75 18.94 36.05
CA ARG A 39 29.27 20.31 36.17
C ARG A 39 29.90 20.63 37.53
N LYS A 40 29.52 19.91 38.57
CA LYS A 40 30.11 20.07 39.91
C LYS A 40 31.60 19.67 39.93
N GLU A 41 32.00 18.72 39.08
CA GLU A 41 33.38 18.24 39.00
C GLU A 41 34.14 18.80 37.78
N TYR A 42 33.42 19.12 36.70
CA TYR A 42 34.00 19.58 35.44
C TYR A 42 33.31 20.86 34.95
N GLU A 43 33.95 21.99 35.25
CA GLU A 43 33.60 23.31 34.71
C GLU A 43 34.16 23.42 33.25
N ASP A 44 33.46 24.11 32.34
CA ASP A 44 33.82 24.28 30.91
C ASP A 44 33.65 23.06 29.97
N LEU A 45 32.49 22.39 30.02
CA LEU A 45 32.09 21.35 29.05
C LEU A 45 30.87 21.76 28.22
N PHE A 46 30.83 21.30 26.97
CA PHE A 46 29.62 21.21 26.16
C PHE A 46 29.03 19.82 26.24
N PHE A 47 27.71 19.69 26.24
CA PHE A 47 27.04 18.38 26.26
C PHE A 47 26.67 17.97 24.85
N ASN A 48 26.90 16.71 24.51
CA ASN A 48 26.55 16.14 23.21
C ASN A 48 25.35 15.20 23.32
N ALA A 49 25.30 14.37 24.37
CA ALA A 49 24.17 13.52 24.69
C ALA A 49 24.08 13.30 26.20
N VAL A 50 22.86 13.27 26.73
CA VAL A 50 22.54 12.79 28.08
C VAL A 50 21.29 11.94 27.92
N SER A 51 21.43 10.64 28.08
CA SER A 51 20.38 9.66 27.77
C SER A 51 20.28 8.60 28.85
N LEU A 52 19.18 7.85 28.88
CA LEU A 52 19.06 6.72 29.79
C LEU A 52 20.16 5.70 29.48
N TRP A 53 20.91 5.32 30.50
CA TRP A 53 21.66 4.07 30.46
C TRP A 53 20.71 2.94 30.83
N GLU A 54 20.27 2.18 29.83
CA GLU A 54 19.23 1.16 30.04
C GLU A 54 19.63 0.19 31.17
N PRO A 55 18.67 -0.18 32.05
CA PRO A 55 18.92 -1.18 33.08
C PRO A 55 19.48 -2.48 32.49
N ARG A 56 20.49 -3.03 33.14
CA ARG A 56 21.10 -4.31 32.73
C ARG A 56 20.04 -5.40 32.66
N LYS A 57 20.04 -6.19 31.58
CA LYS A 57 18.92 -7.09 31.24
C LYS A 57 18.60 -8.07 32.36
N MET A 58 19.61 -8.68 32.97
CA MET A 58 19.41 -9.62 34.08
C MET A 58 18.77 -8.96 35.31
N ASP A 59 19.18 -7.75 35.66
CA ASP A 59 18.65 -7.01 36.81
C ASP A 59 17.21 -6.58 36.55
N MET A 60 16.94 -6.11 35.34
CA MET A 60 15.61 -5.73 34.91
C MET A 60 14.65 -6.92 34.83
N MET A 61 15.08 -8.08 34.32
CA MET A 61 14.28 -9.30 34.32
C MET A 61 13.93 -9.76 35.74
N ARG A 62 14.89 -9.69 36.67
CA ARG A 62 14.63 -9.99 38.09
C ARG A 62 13.57 -9.05 38.67
N TRP A 63 13.72 -7.75 38.44
CA TRP A 63 12.75 -6.76 38.91
C TRP A 63 11.36 -6.96 38.30
N LEU A 64 11.26 -7.14 36.97
CA LEU A 64 9.99 -7.37 36.29
C LEU A 64 9.26 -8.63 36.78
N ALA A 65 10.00 -9.68 37.15
CA ALA A 65 9.41 -10.90 37.67
C ALA A 65 8.78 -10.73 39.06
N SER A 66 9.24 -9.77 39.87
CA SER A 66 8.77 -9.56 41.25
C SER A 66 9.06 -8.13 41.74
N PRO A 67 8.40 -7.10 41.18
CA PRO A 67 8.73 -5.70 41.45
C PRO A 67 8.45 -5.27 42.90
N GLU A 68 7.57 -6.00 43.59
CA GLU A 68 7.22 -5.78 45.01
C GLU A 68 8.33 -6.21 46.00
N THR A 69 9.24 -7.10 45.58
CA THR A 69 10.24 -7.71 46.47
C THR A 69 11.68 -7.55 46.00
N GLN A 70 11.89 -7.31 44.70
CA GLN A 70 13.21 -7.08 44.14
C GLN A 70 13.58 -5.60 44.18
N ALA A 71 14.85 -5.32 44.45
CA ALA A 71 15.37 -3.97 44.35
C ALA A 71 15.16 -3.44 42.92
N ARG A 72 14.68 -2.21 42.84
CA ARG A 72 14.52 -1.52 41.57
C ARG A 72 15.91 -1.26 40.96
N PRO A 73 16.11 -1.45 39.64
CA PRO A 73 17.37 -1.09 39.00
C PRO A 73 17.68 0.39 39.20
N HIS A 74 18.95 0.70 39.42
CA HIS A 74 19.42 2.07 39.57
C HIS A 74 19.10 2.89 38.32
N ARG A 75 18.71 4.14 38.54
CA ARG A 75 18.44 5.11 37.47
C ARG A 75 19.74 5.81 37.09
N VAL A 76 20.28 5.49 35.92
CA VAL A 76 21.61 5.97 35.47
C VAL A 76 21.48 6.73 34.15
N ALA A 77 22.16 7.86 34.05
CA ALA A 77 22.31 8.63 32.82
C ALA A 77 23.67 8.32 32.16
N ASP A 78 23.63 7.99 30.87
CA ASP A 78 24.78 7.94 29.97
C ASP A 78 25.04 9.33 29.38
N VAL A 79 26.26 9.84 29.56
CA VAL A 79 26.64 11.21 29.21
C VAL A 79 27.79 11.20 28.22
N VAL A 80 27.63 11.93 27.12
CA VAL A 80 28.71 12.30 26.19
C VAL A 80 28.92 13.80 26.28
N ALA A 81 30.13 14.23 26.59
CA ALA A 81 30.51 15.64 26.68
C ALA A 81 31.74 15.96 25.82
N ILE A 82 31.85 17.22 25.42
CA ILE A 82 32.92 17.76 24.58
C ILE A 82 33.63 18.86 25.36
N GLY A 83 34.93 18.67 25.58
CA GLY A 83 35.83 19.68 26.12
C GLY A 83 36.64 20.39 25.03
N ARG A 84 37.43 21.39 25.43
CA ARG A 84 38.31 22.16 24.51
C ARG A 84 39.26 21.26 23.73
N GLY A 85 39.51 21.62 22.47
CA GLY A 85 40.40 20.87 21.59
C GLY A 85 39.76 19.61 21.03
N SER A 86 38.42 19.61 20.84
CA SER A 86 37.65 18.43 20.40
C SER A 86 37.80 17.18 21.29
N LYS A 87 38.04 17.35 22.60
CA LYS A 87 38.15 16.23 23.55
C LYS A 87 36.79 15.64 23.86
N VAL A 88 36.65 14.33 23.80
CA VAL A 88 35.39 13.62 24.06
C VAL A 88 35.46 12.92 25.41
N TYR A 89 34.39 13.06 26.20
CA TYR A 89 34.26 12.40 27.49
C TYR A 89 33.01 11.52 27.52
N ASP A 90 33.17 10.27 27.95
CA ASP A 90 32.07 9.35 28.24
C ASP A 90 31.89 9.22 29.75
N GLY A 91 30.66 9.37 30.22
CA GLY A 91 30.32 9.37 31.63
C GLY A 91 29.07 8.59 31.98
N LEU A 92 29.01 8.08 33.20
CA LEU A 92 27.81 7.50 33.79
C LEU A 92 27.49 8.23 35.09
N VAL A 93 26.27 8.76 35.20
CA VAL A 93 25.77 9.45 36.39
C VAL A 93 24.67 8.61 37.03
N ASP A 94 24.87 8.21 38.27
CA ASP A 94 23.81 7.58 39.06
C ASP A 94 22.94 8.67 39.67
N LEU A 95 21.68 8.74 39.22
CA LEU A 95 20.72 9.76 39.63
C LEU A 95 20.11 9.46 41.00
N ASP A 96 20.02 8.19 41.38
CA ASP A 96 19.50 7.77 42.69
C ASP A 96 20.52 8.12 43.79
N GLU A 97 21.81 7.94 43.52
CA GLU A 97 22.90 8.28 44.44
C GLU A 97 23.41 9.72 44.28
N GLY A 98 23.04 10.41 43.20
CA GLY A 98 23.44 11.79 42.92
C GLY A 98 24.95 11.96 42.69
N LYS A 99 25.60 10.99 42.02
CA LYS A 99 27.07 10.98 41.87
C LYS A 99 27.53 10.49 40.50
N LEU A 100 28.75 10.90 40.13
CA LEU A 100 29.44 10.42 38.94
C LEU A 100 30.05 9.04 39.21
N VAL A 101 29.69 8.04 38.42
CA VAL A 101 30.16 6.64 38.55
C VAL A 101 31.31 6.35 37.60
N LYS A 102 31.24 6.90 36.39
CA LYS A 102 32.28 6.79 35.37
C LYS A 102 32.50 8.16 34.73
N TRP A 103 33.75 8.49 34.45
CA TRP A 103 34.14 9.62 33.60
C TRP A 103 35.47 9.32 32.94
N GLU A 104 35.49 9.24 31.61
CA GLU A 104 36.65 8.80 30.85
C GLU A 104 36.88 9.75 29.66
N LEU A 105 38.13 10.16 29.45
CA LEU A 105 38.54 10.82 28.21
C LEU A 105 38.69 9.75 27.12
N THR A 106 37.83 9.80 26.12
CA THR A 106 37.86 8.87 24.99
C THR A 106 38.67 9.51 23.86
N ASP A 107 39.98 9.20 23.79
CA ASP A 107 40.89 9.81 22.82
C ASP A 107 40.70 9.25 21.40
N GLY A 108 40.94 10.07 20.39
CA GLY A 108 40.93 9.65 18.99
C GLY A 108 39.55 9.32 18.40
N VAL A 109 38.46 9.77 19.02
CA VAL A 109 37.08 9.62 18.51
C VAL A 109 36.40 10.98 18.40
N GLN A 110 35.29 11.05 17.65
CA GLN A 110 34.42 12.23 17.61
C GLN A 110 32.96 11.82 17.79
N PRO A 111 32.18 12.55 18.60
CA PRO A 111 30.79 12.20 18.86
C PRO A 111 29.90 12.76 17.74
N LEU A 112 28.66 12.29 17.67
CA LEU A 112 27.65 12.73 16.70
C LEU A 112 27.56 14.26 16.58
N ILE A 113 27.17 14.76 15.43
CA ILE A 113 26.95 16.17 15.13
C ILE A 113 25.50 16.54 15.47
N THR A 114 25.31 17.47 16.42
CA THR A 114 23.97 17.91 16.84
C THR A 114 23.41 18.97 15.88
N MET A 115 22.09 19.22 15.91
CA MET A 115 21.48 20.27 15.09
C MET A 115 22.08 21.67 15.35
N GLU A 116 22.45 21.97 16.60
CA GLU A 116 23.13 23.23 16.95
C GLU A 116 24.53 23.33 16.31
N ASP A 117 25.25 22.20 16.20
CA ASP A 117 26.55 22.14 15.52
C ASP A 117 26.43 22.40 14.01
N LEU A 118 25.31 22.02 13.39
CA LEU A 118 25.04 22.24 11.96
C LEU A 118 24.80 23.73 11.67
N GLN A 119 23.94 24.39 12.45
CA GLN A 119 23.53 25.79 12.21
C GLN A 119 24.70 26.80 12.19
N VAL A 120 25.75 26.54 12.96
CA VAL A 120 26.93 27.40 13.03
C VAL A 120 27.72 27.40 11.70
N VAL A 121 27.77 26.27 10.99
CA VAL A 121 28.59 26.11 9.79
C VAL A 121 28.16 27.07 8.68
N GLU A 122 26.87 27.15 8.38
CA GLU A 122 26.34 28.05 7.34
C GLU A 122 26.70 29.52 7.64
N SER A 123 26.58 29.92 8.92
CA SER A 123 26.92 31.28 9.36
C SER A 123 28.39 31.64 9.18
N VAL A 124 29.29 30.66 9.31
CA VAL A 124 30.74 30.83 9.15
C VAL A 124 31.11 30.81 7.66
N VAL A 125 30.61 29.83 6.91
CA VAL A 125 30.84 29.67 5.47
C VAL A 125 30.48 30.95 4.70
N ARG A 126 29.37 31.60 5.01
CA ARG A 126 28.95 32.86 4.36
C ARG A 126 29.91 34.05 4.58
N LYS A 127 30.75 34.00 5.62
CA LYS A 127 31.65 35.09 6.03
C LYS A 127 33.12 34.79 5.74
N ASP A 128 33.47 33.54 5.42
CA ASP A 128 34.84 33.14 5.16
C ASP A 128 35.36 33.75 3.84
N PRO A 129 36.48 34.50 3.85
CA PRO A 129 36.97 35.16 2.65
C PRO A 129 37.32 34.21 1.49
N LYS A 130 37.77 32.98 1.78
CA LYS A 130 38.13 32.00 0.75
C LYS A 130 36.88 31.35 0.15
N VAL A 131 35.83 31.13 0.95
CA VAL A 131 34.54 30.70 0.44
C VAL A 131 33.93 31.77 -0.46
N ILE A 132 33.95 33.04 -0.05
CA ILE A 132 33.45 34.16 -0.86
C ILE A 132 34.19 34.23 -2.20
N GLU A 133 35.52 34.03 -2.19
CA GLU A 133 36.32 33.93 -3.41
C GLU A 133 35.84 32.78 -4.32
N GLN A 134 35.59 31.58 -3.78
CA GLN A 134 35.08 30.45 -4.58
C GLN A 134 33.68 30.70 -5.13
N CYS A 135 32.79 31.32 -4.36
CA CYS A 135 31.48 31.79 -4.84
C CYS A 135 31.61 32.74 -6.02
N GLY A 136 32.53 33.71 -5.94
CA GLY A 136 32.84 34.63 -7.05
C GLY A 136 33.29 33.91 -8.32
N LEU A 137 34.11 32.87 -8.18
CA LEU A 137 34.62 32.07 -9.31
C LEU A 137 33.56 31.21 -10.00
N VAL A 138 32.45 30.88 -9.32
CA VAL A 138 31.29 30.18 -9.91
C VAL A 138 30.16 31.12 -10.31
N GLY A 139 30.36 32.44 -10.23
CA GLY A 139 29.42 33.46 -10.72
C GLY A 139 28.51 34.09 -9.68
N ILE A 140 28.79 33.93 -8.37
CA ILE A 140 28.00 34.54 -7.28
C ILE A 140 28.76 35.73 -6.69
N PRO A 141 28.23 36.96 -6.76
CA PRO A 141 28.95 38.13 -6.27
C PRO A 141 28.93 38.20 -4.71
N PRO A 142 29.92 38.86 -4.07
CA PRO A 142 30.03 38.90 -2.60
C PRO A 142 28.80 39.45 -1.86
N GLU A 143 28.05 40.37 -2.47
CA GLU A 143 26.81 40.91 -1.92
C GLU A 143 25.67 39.86 -1.82
N ASP A 144 25.74 38.78 -2.60
CA ASP A 144 24.75 37.71 -2.66
C ASP A 144 25.07 36.52 -1.75
N MET A 145 26.06 36.62 -0.86
CA MET A 145 26.38 35.54 0.10
C MET A 145 25.21 35.16 1.02
N HIS A 146 24.24 36.06 1.22
CA HIS A 146 23.00 35.76 1.94
C HIS A 146 22.09 34.75 1.23
N LYS A 147 22.33 34.50 -0.07
CA LYS A 147 21.66 33.51 -0.91
C LYS A 147 22.44 32.20 -1.04
N VAL A 148 23.65 32.13 -0.50
CA VAL A 148 24.46 30.89 -0.47
C VAL A 148 24.05 30.09 0.75
N TYR A 149 23.72 28.83 0.58
CA TYR A 149 23.34 27.92 1.65
C TYR A 149 24.32 26.75 1.68
N CYS A 150 24.35 26.01 2.77
CA CYS A 150 25.01 24.72 2.77
C CYS A 150 24.31 23.74 3.68
N ASP A 151 24.32 22.47 3.28
CA ASP A 151 24.00 21.38 4.18
C ASP A 151 25.31 20.93 4.84
N PRO A 152 25.51 21.18 6.14
CA PRO A 152 26.70 20.73 6.85
C PRO A 152 26.55 19.25 7.14
N TRP A 153 27.54 18.47 6.75
CA TRP A 153 27.60 17.05 7.03
C TRP A 153 28.79 16.78 7.95
N THR A 154 28.77 15.69 8.71
CA THR A 154 30.02 15.07 9.17
C THR A 154 30.99 14.98 7.99
N ILE A 155 32.29 15.14 8.23
CA ILE A 155 33.27 14.86 7.17
C ILE A 155 33.23 13.37 6.75
N GLY A 156 32.50 12.51 7.46
CA GLY A 156 32.49 11.08 7.30
C GLY A 156 33.81 10.54 7.79
N TYR A 157 34.78 10.44 6.87
CA TYR A 157 36.18 10.27 7.20
C TYR A 157 37.05 10.88 6.09
N ASP A 158 38.12 11.55 6.49
CA ASP A 158 39.12 12.10 5.58
C ASP A 158 40.51 11.85 6.17
N GLU A 159 41.32 11.08 5.44
CA GLU A 159 42.65 10.64 5.88
C GLU A 159 43.62 11.80 6.11
N ARG A 160 43.36 12.99 5.56
CA ARG A 160 44.19 14.19 5.77
C ARG A 160 44.14 14.69 7.21
N PHE A 161 43.03 14.41 7.92
CA PHE A 161 42.76 14.99 9.24
C PHE A 161 42.55 13.95 10.35
N GLY A 162 42.15 12.72 10.01
CA GLY A 162 41.87 11.68 11.00
C GLY A 162 40.72 12.08 11.94
N SER A 163 40.83 11.73 13.23
CA SER A 163 39.76 11.89 14.23
C SER A 163 40.14 12.78 15.43
N LYS A 164 41.30 13.47 15.39
CA LYS A 164 41.79 14.28 16.52
C LYS A 164 41.20 15.68 16.60
N ILE A 165 40.56 16.15 15.53
CA ILE A 165 39.86 17.43 15.44
C ILE A 165 38.46 17.16 14.90
N ARG A 166 37.45 17.86 15.39
CA ARG A 166 36.05 17.63 15.00
C ARG A 166 35.70 18.42 13.74
N LEU A 167 35.37 17.72 12.66
CA LEU A 167 35.22 18.31 11.33
C LEU A 167 33.85 18.06 10.70
N GLN A 168 33.38 19.07 9.99
CA GLN A 168 32.22 18.99 9.09
C GLN A 168 32.63 19.36 7.67
N GLN A 169 31.95 18.80 6.67
CA GLN A 169 32.05 19.22 5.27
C GLN A 169 30.77 19.95 4.88
N ALA A 170 30.88 21.12 4.24
CA ALA A 170 29.74 21.88 3.81
C ALA A 170 29.40 21.55 2.34
N LEU A 171 28.23 20.96 2.10
CA LEU A 171 27.71 20.76 0.74
C LEU A 171 27.03 22.06 0.31
N MET A 172 27.62 22.74 -0.65
CA MET A 172 27.29 24.13 -0.98
C MET A 172 26.15 24.22 -1.99
N TYR A 173 25.19 25.12 -1.73
CA TYR A 173 24.03 25.40 -2.58
C TYR A 173 23.79 26.90 -2.72
N TYR A 174 22.93 27.28 -3.67
CA TYR A 174 22.49 28.66 -3.86
C TYR A 174 20.95 28.73 -3.95
N ARG A 175 20.37 29.87 -3.58
CA ARG A 175 18.95 30.14 -3.76
C ARG A 175 18.76 31.51 -4.40
N PRO A 176 18.42 31.60 -5.71
CA PRO A 176 18.13 32.88 -6.34
C PRO A 176 17.06 33.68 -5.58
N HIS A 177 16.05 32.99 -5.06
CA HIS A 177 15.03 33.47 -4.14
C HIS A 177 14.97 32.60 -2.87
N PRO A 178 14.70 33.15 -1.66
CA PRO A 178 14.71 32.38 -0.41
C PRO A 178 13.84 31.11 -0.40
N ASP A 179 12.71 31.14 -1.12
CA ASP A 179 11.76 30.02 -1.24
C ASP A 179 12.15 28.97 -2.32
N ASP A 180 13.25 29.18 -3.02
CA ASP A 180 13.71 28.26 -4.06
C ASP A 180 14.28 26.98 -3.45
N CYS A 181 14.00 25.85 -4.10
CA CYS A 181 14.62 24.57 -3.80
C CYS A 181 16.13 24.64 -4.08
N GLN A 182 16.94 24.80 -3.03
CA GLN A 182 18.39 24.97 -3.13
C GLN A 182 19.10 23.84 -3.87
N TYR A 183 18.53 22.63 -3.81
CA TYR A 183 19.06 21.44 -4.46
C TYR A 183 19.07 21.53 -6.00
N THR A 184 18.44 22.57 -6.55
CA THR A 184 18.47 22.89 -7.99
C THR A 184 19.76 23.62 -8.37
N TYR A 185 20.42 24.24 -7.39
CA TYR A 185 21.59 25.10 -7.57
C TYR A 185 22.77 24.63 -6.69
N PRO A 186 23.23 23.37 -6.81
CA PRO A 186 24.46 22.93 -6.14
C PRO A 186 25.67 23.70 -6.67
N LEU A 187 26.62 23.99 -5.79
CA LEU A 187 27.92 24.57 -6.14
C LEU A 187 29.00 23.49 -6.22
N ASP A 188 30.11 23.82 -6.87
CA ASP A 188 31.11 22.83 -7.27
C ASP A 188 32.20 22.54 -6.23
N PHE A 189 32.27 23.29 -5.14
CA PHE A 189 33.33 23.19 -4.14
C PHE A 189 32.78 22.81 -2.75
N CYS A 190 33.64 22.25 -1.89
CA CYS A 190 33.25 21.73 -0.57
C CYS A 190 34.19 22.24 0.54
N PRO A 191 33.78 23.24 1.33
CA PRO A 191 34.52 23.72 2.49
C PRO A 191 34.56 22.69 3.64
N ILE A 192 35.68 22.66 4.37
CA ILE A 192 35.88 21.84 5.57
C ILE A 192 35.94 22.77 6.80
N PHE A 193 35.01 22.58 7.71
CA PHE A 193 34.83 23.38 8.92
C PHE A 193 35.35 22.64 10.15
N ASN A 194 36.12 23.32 10.99
CA ASN A 194 36.56 22.82 12.29
C ASN A 194 35.63 23.34 13.40
N ALA A 195 34.95 22.42 14.10
CA ALA A 195 33.95 22.76 15.11
C ALA A 195 34.52 23.32 16.42
N ASP A 196 35.81 23.09 16.71
CA ASP A 196 36.48 23.62 17.89
C ASP A 196 36.96 25.05 17.67
N THR A 197 37.63 25.32 16.53
CA THR A 197 38.11 26.67 16.20
C THR A 197 37.06 27.56 15.55
N GLN A 198 35.98 26.96 15.03
CA GLN A 198 34.94 27.60 14.22
C GLN A 198 35.47 28.28 12.95
N GLU A 199 36.42 27.63 12.27
CA GLU A 199 37.08 28.15 11.07
C GLU A 199 36.97 27.18 9.88
N ILE A 200 37.02 27.74 8.66
CA ILE A 200 37.21 26.94 7.44
C ILE A 200 38.70 26.65 7.27
N ILE A 201 39.07 25.38 7.42
CA ILE A 201 40.47 24.94 7.41
C ILE A 201 40.94 24.46 6.03
N HIS A 202 40.01 24.08 5.16
CA HIS A 202 40.29 23.63 3.79
C HIS A 202 39.06 23.84 2.90
N ILE A 203 39.26 23.90 1.57
CA ILE A 203 38.17 23.89 0.59
C ILE A 203 38.59 22.94 -0.53
N ASP A 204 37.84 21.85 -0.71
CA ASP A 204 38.03 20.96 -1.85
C ASP A 204 37.40 21.62 -3.09
N VAL A 205 38.22 21.88 -4.10
CA VAL A 205 37.81 22.48 -5.38
C VAL A 205 38.08 21.47 -6.50
N PRO A 206 37.09 21.14 -7.35
CA PRO A 206 37.25 20.17 -8.42
C PRO A 206 38.18 20.71 -9.50
N LYS A 207 38.83 19.79 -10.23
CA LYS A 207 39.68 20.16 -11.38
C LYS A 207 38.89 20.82 -12.49
N VAL A 208 37.66 20.36 -12.72
CA VAL A 208 36.72 20.92 -13.68
C VAL A 208 35.73 21.78 -12.92
N ARG A 209 35.75 23.08 -13.17
CA ARG A 209 34.84 24.03 -12.54
C ARG A 209 33.44 23.97 -13.18
N ARG A 210 32.42 24.13 -12.36
CA ARG A 210 31.00 24.15 -12.76
C ARG A 210 30.39 25.45 -12.25
N GLN A 211 29.92 26.28 -13.17
CA GLN A 211 29.31 27.57 -12.83
C GLN A 211 27.97 27.36 -12.12
N VAL A 212 27.51 28.34 -11.35
CA VAL A 212 26.19 28.28 -10.71
C VAL A 212 25.10 27.98 -11.76
N ASN A 213 24.21 27.06 -11.43
CA ASN A 213 23.16 26.64 -12.35
C ASN A 213 22.21 27.83 -12.65
N THR A 214 21.84 27.99 -13.92
CA THR A 214 20.91 29.05 -14.39
C THR A 214 19.57 28.49 -14.85
N ALA A 215 19.29 27.22 -14.57
CA ALA A 215 18.00 26.61 -14.88
C ALA A 215 16.87 27.33 -14.12
N PRO A 216 15.65 27.38 -14.69
CA PRO A 216 14.48 27.92 -13.99
C PRO A 216 14.27 27.24 -12.62
N PRO A 217 13.74 27.94 -11.62
CA PRO A 217 13.41 27.31 -10.34
C PRO A 217 12.29 26.29 -10.51
N ILE A 218 12.42 25.15 -9.86
CA ILE A 218 11.39 24.11 -9.78
C ILE A 218 11.06 23.85 -8.31
N ASN A 219 10.01 24.52 -7.84
CA ASN A 219 9.64 24.57 -6.42
C ASN A 219 8.41 23.70 -6.13
N TYR A 220 8.42 23.01 -4.99
CA TYR A 220 7.34 22.11 -4.56
C TYR A 220 6.38 22.71 -3.52
N ASN A 221 6.67 23.92 -3.04
CA ASN A 221 5.80 24.57 -2.06
C ASN A 221 4.43 24.90 -2.67
N ALA A 222 3.40 24.98 -1.81
CA ALA A 222 2.02 25.11 -2.25
C ALA A 222 1.77 26.35 -3.13
N GLU A 223 2.43 27.48 -2.82
CA GLU A 223 2.27 28.72 -3.58
C GLU A 223 2.85 28.59 -5.00
N ALA A 224 4.05 28.01 -5.13
CA ALA A 224 4.68 27.75 -6.42
C ALA A 224 3.83 26.81 -7.29
N VAL A 225 3.40 25.67 -6.73
CA VAL A 225 2.56 24.69 -7.45
C VAL A 225 1.22 25.31 -7.86
N ALA A 226 0.57 26.07 -6.97
CA ALA A 226 -0.68 26.75 -7.28
C ALA A 226 -0.53 27.75 -8.44
N LYS A 227 0.60 28.46 -8.49
CA LYS A 227 0.91 29.46 -9.51
C LYS A 227 1.25 28.84 -10.86
N GLU A 228 2.01 27.74 -10.88
CA GLU A 228 2.53 27.13 -12.12
C GLU A 228 1.51 26.20 -12.78
N MET A 229 0.87 25.31 -12.00
CA MET A 229 0.03 24.24 -12.54
C MET A 229 -1.34 24.10 -11.85
N GLY A 230 -1.53 24.70 -10.68
CA GLY A 230 -2.73 24.56 -9.86
C GLY A 230 -2.85 23.21 -9.16
N PHE A 231 -3.80 23.10 -8.22
CA PHE A 231 -4.08 21.84 -7.51
C PHE A 231 -5.18 21.02 -8.19
N ARG A 232 -5.11 19.70 -8.00
CA ARG A 232 -6.20 18.77 -8.34
C ARG A 232 -7.45 19.10 -7.52
N LYS A 233 -8.62 19.11 -8.16
CA LYS A 233 -9.91 19.50 -7.54
C LYS A 233 -10.85 18.32 -7.28
N ASP A 234 -10.43 17.11 -7.65
CA ASP A 234 -11.19 15.87 -7.60
C ASP A 234 -10.85 14.99 -6.38
N ILE A 235 -9.93 15.45 -5.52
CA ILE A 235 -9.61 14.78 -4.26
C ILE A 235 -10.75 15.03 -3.26
N LYS A 236 -11.53 13.98 -2.98
CA LYS A 236 -12.58 14.01 -1.95
C LYS A 236 -12.02 13.62 -0.58
N PRO A 237 -12.47 14.23 0.53
CA PRO A 237 -12.02 13.85 1.86
C PRO A 237 -12.31 12.38 2.19
N ILE A 238 -11.34 11.72 2.84
CA ILE A 238 -11.51 10.44 3.52
C ILE A 238 -11.39 10.72 5.01
N ASN A 239 -12.48 10.55 5.77
CA ASN A 239 -12.49 10.80 7.21
C ASN A 239 -12.34 9.47 7.97
N ILE A 240 -11.40 9.42 8.91
CA ILE A 240 -11.18 8.27 9.80
C ILE A 240 -11.60 8.73 11.20
N SER A 241 -12.58 8.06 11.79
CA SER A 241 -13.13 8.40 13.10
C SER A 241 -13.33 7.17 13.98
N GLN A 242 -13.02 7.31 15.27
CA GLN A 242 -13.24 6.30 16.30
C GLN A 242 -14.17 6.87 17.38
N PRO A 243 -15.50 6.81 17.19
CA PRO A 243 -16.47 7.50 18.06
C PRO A 243 -16.46 7.00 19.50
N ASP A 244 -16.14 5.72 19.71
CA ASP A 244 -16.07 5.09 21.04
C ASP A 244 -14.64 5.10 21.63
N GLY A 245 -13.72 5.84 21.02
CA GLY A 245 -12.31 5.89 21.38
C GLY A 245 -11.47 4.76 20.76
N VAL A 246 -10.21 4.70 21.18
CA VAL A 246 -9.23 3.71 20.70
C VAL A 246 -9.29 2.41 21.50
N SER A 247 -8.84 1.32 20.90
CA SER A 247 -8.83 -0.02 21.49
C SER A 247 -7.54 -0.33 22.26
N PHE A 248 -6.55 0.56 22.22
CA PHE A 248 -5.32 0.47 23.00
C PHE A 248 -5.42 1.30 24.28
N THR A 249 -4.64 0.90 25.28
CA THR A 249 -4.46 1.66 26.53
C THR A 249 -2.99 1.93 26.75
N ILE A 250 -2.69 3.05 27.40
CA ILE A 250 -1.33 3.48 27.71
C ILE A 250 -1.26 3.75 29.21
N GLU A 251 -0.37 3.03 29.90
CA GLU A 251 -0.04 3.22 31.31
C GLU A 251 1.42 3.66 31.39
N GLY A 252 1.67 4.95 31.63
CA GLY A 252 3.00 5.54 31.47
C GLY A 252 3.45 5.46 30.02
N ARG A 253 4.49 4.67 29.73
CA ARG A 253 4.92 4.34 28.35
C ARG A 253 4.67 2.87 27.96
N THR A 254 3.88 2.14 28.75
CA THR A 254 3.48 0.77 28.44
C THR A 254 2.17 0.77 27.64
N LEU A 255 2.25 0.29 26.41
CA LEU A 255 1.17 0.14 25.45
C LEU A 255 0.57 -1.27 25.53
N LYS A 256 -0.76 -1.35 25.72
CA LYS A 256 -1.51 -2.61 25.68
C LYS A 256 -2.58 -2.54 24.58
N TRP A 257 -2.59 -3.52 23.68
CA TRP A 257 -3.54 -3.56 22.56
C TRP A 257 -3.69 -4.98 22.01
N GLN A 258 -4.92 -5.49 21.88
CA GLN A 258 -5.21 -6.78 21.23
C GLN A 258 -4.23 -7.90 21.65
N ASN A 259 -4.11 -8.13 22.96
CA ASN A 259 -3.18 -9.07 23.63
C ASN A 259 -1.69 -8.67 23.64
N TRP A 260 -1.25 -7.67 22.88
CA TRP A 260 0.10 -7.12 22.97
C TRP A 260 0.32 -6.32 24.25
N ASN A 261 1.53 -6.42 24.78
CA ASN A 261 2.07 -5.52 25.82
C ASN A 261 3.49 -5.11 25.43
N VAL A 262 3.74 -3.80 25.32
CA VAL A 262 4.98 -3.23 24.78
C VAL A 262 5.36 -1.97 25.56
N HIS A 263 6.60 -1.84 26.01
CA HIS A 263 7.12 -0.56 26.50
C HIS A 263 7.69 0.25 25.33
N VAL A 264 7.28 1.52 25.21
CA VAL A 264 7.69 2.43 24.13
C VAL A 264 8.73 3.43 24.67
N GLY A 265 10.01 3.11 24.50
CA GLY A 265 11.13 3.98 24.77
C GLY A 265 11.47 4.92 23.60
N PHE A 266 12.34 5.89 23.87
CA PHE A 266 12.91 6.80 22.88
C PHE A 266 14.29 7.26 23.35
N ASN A 267 15.26 7.37 22.44
CA ASN A 267 16.55 7.98 22.76
C ASN A 267 17.07 8.83 21.59
N TYR A 268 18.11 9.60 21.84
CA TYR A 268 18.66 10.59 20.90
C TYR A 268 19.19 9.96 19.60
N ARG A 269 19.62 8.69 19.67
CA ARG A 269 20.34 8.02 18.59
C ARG A 269 19.42 7.17 17.73
N GLU A 270 18.71 6.21 18.32
CA GLU A 270 17.90 5.19 17.65
C GLU A 270 16.48 5.70 17.33
N GLY A 271 16.04 6.79 17.96
CA GLY A 271 14.64 7.17 17.98
C GLY A 271 13.85 6.17 18.83
N ILE A 272 12.81 5.55 18.27
CA ILE A 272 11.96 4.59 18.98
C ILE A 272 12.72 3.32 19.36
N VAL A 273 12.60 2.91 20.62
CA VAL A 273 13.08 1.61 21.14
C VAL A 273 11.91 0.87 21.79
N LEU A 274 11.61 -0.34 21.32
CA LEU A 274 10.51 -1.15 21.83
C LEU A 274 11.04 -2.23 22.76
N SER A 275 10.56 -2.27 23.99
CA SER A 275 11.10 -3.15 25.04
C SER A 275 10.02 -4.00 25.71
N ASN A 276 10.44 -5.14 26.28
CA ASN A 276 9.59 -6.07 27.02
C ASN A 276 8.31 -6.47 26.25
N ILE A 277 8.47 -6.80 24.97
CA ILE A 277 7.38 -7.15 24.06
C ILE A 277 6.86 -8.55 24.41
N SER A 278 5.58 -8.63 24.72
CA SER A 278 4.90 -9.88 25.05
C SER A 278 3.49 -9.94 24.46
N PHE A 279 2.95 -11.16 24.42
CA PHE A 279 1.60 -11.43 23.95
C PHE A 279 0.84 -12.28 24.96
N ASN A 280 -0.38 -11.87 25.29
CA ASN A 280 -1.27 -12.60 26.18
C ASN A 280 -1.99 -13.72 25.41
N ASP A 281 -1.45 -14.93 25.48
CA ASP A 281 -2.03 -16.14 24.92
C ASP A 281 -3.04 -16.73 25.93
N ARG A 282 -4.28 -16.21 25.88
CA ARG A 282 -5.44 -16.72 26.64
C ARG A 282 -5.20 -16.81 28.16
N GLY A 283 -4.64 -15.75 28.72
CA GLY A 283 -4.29 -15.65 30.15
C GLY A 283 -2.84 -15.98 30.46
N THR A 284 -2.10 -16.56 29.51
CA THR A 284 -0.64 -16.77 29.64
C THR A 284 0.10 -15.66 28.92
N VAL A 285 0.74 -14.76 29.66
CA VAL A 285 1.62 -13.73 29.06
C VAL A 285 2.92 -14.38 28.65
N ARG A 286 3.23 -14.36 27.35
CA ARG A 286 4.39 -15.02 26.77
C ARG A 286 5.34 -13.96 26.19
N PRO A 287 6.62 -13.94 26.58
CA PRO A 287 7.59 -13.00 26.04
C PRO A 287 7.91 -13.35 24.57
N ILE A 288 8.22 -12.32 23.80
CA ILE A 288 8.59 -12.45 22.38
C ILE A 288 9.94 -11.79 22.13
N PHE A 289 10.07 -10.50 22.41
CA PHE A 289 11.31 -9.75 22.23
C PHE A 289 11.62 -8.94 23.48
N TRP A 290 12.87 -8.97 23.93
CA TRP A 290 13.34 -8.13 25.03
C TRP A 290 13.49 -6.67 24.58
N ARG A 291 14.09 -6.46 23.41
CA ARG A 291 14.37 -5.14 22.84
C ARG A 291 14.39 -5.19 21.31
N MET A 292 13.82 -4.17 20.66
CA MET A 292 13.87 -3.97 19.21
C MET A 292 14.09 -2.50 18.87
N SER A 293 14.98 -2.21 17.92
CA SER A 293 15.27 -0.85 17.45
C SER A 293 15.99 -0.85 16.10
N LEU A 294 16.00 0.31 15.43
CA LEU A 294 16.98 0.62 14.39
C LEU A 294 18.27 1.07 15.08
N ALA A 295 19.30 0.24 15.05
CA ALA A 295 20.53 0.46 15.82
C ALA A 295 21.59 1.25 15.04
N GLU A 296 21.54 1.21 13.71
CA GLU A 296 22.40 2.03 12.84
C GLU A 296 21.83 2.06 11.42
N MET A 297 22.36 2.96 10.59
CA MET A 297 22.19 2.94 9.14
C MET A 297 23.44 3.45 8.45
N VAL A 298 23.55 3.24 7.14
CA VAL A 298 24.59 3.82 6.30
C VAL A 298 24.02 4.16 4.92
N VAL A 299 24.36 5.34 4.40
CA VAL A 299 23.88 5.86 3.11
C VAL A 299 25.04 6.07 2.13
N PRO A 300 25.67 5.00 1.60
CA PRO A 300 26.87 5.13 0.77
C PRO A 300 26.55 5.60 -0.65
N TYR A 301 27.19 6.69 -1.08
CA TYR A 301 27.12 7.18 -2.45
C TYR A 301 28.14 6.51 -3.37
N GLY A 302 27.76 6.33 -4.63
CA GLY A 302 28.49 5.54 -5.64
C GLY A 302 29.37 6.35 -6.60
N ASN A 303 29.47 7.68 -6.46
CA ASN A 303 30.37 8.48 -7.31
C ASN A 303 31.81 8.43 -6.76
N PRO A 304 32.80 7.92 -7.52
CA PRO A 304 34.18 7.79 -7.07
C PRO A 304 35.00 9.09 -7.15
N GLU A 305 34.48 10.16 -7.75
CA GLU A 305 35.19 11.45 -7.83
C GLU A 305 35.32 12.08 -6.44
N HIS A 306 36.51 12.62 -6.14
CA HIS A 306 36.73 13.35 -4.90
C HIS A 306 35.96 14.67 -4.91
N PRO A 307 35.22 15.04 -3.84
CA PRO A 307 35.24 14.43 -2.50
C PRO A 307 34.11 13.43 -2.18
N HIS A 308 33.36 12.95 -3.18
CA HIS A 308 32.10 12.23 -2.97
C HIS A 308 32.24 10.89 -2.25
N GLN A 309 33.45 10.31 -2.18
CA GLN A 309 33.72 9.13 -1.35
C GLN A 309 33.43 9.37 0.14
N ARG A 310 33.38 10.64 0.60
CA ARG A 310 33.01 11.01 1.98
C ARG A 310 31.50 10.99 2.25
N LYS A 311 30.67 10.89 1.21
CA LYS A 311 29.22 10.79 1.35
C LYS A 311 28.83 9.33 1.60
N HIS A 312 28.84 8.94 2.87
CA HIS A 312 28.39 7.64 3.35
C HIS A 312 27.88 7.76 4.79
N ALA A 313 26.93 8.67 4.99
CA ALA A 313 26.46 9.07 6.30
C ALA A 313 25.92 7.87 7.08
N PHE A 314 26.31 7.76 8.34
CA PHE A 314 25.69 6.84 9.30
C PHE A 314 24.67 7.62 10.11
N ASP A 315 23.49 7.86 9.55
CA ASP A 315 22.62 8.92 10.07
C ASP A 315 22.27 8.79 11.56
N LEU A 316 22.04 7.56 12.06
CA LEU A 316 21.77 7.33 13.47
C LEU A 316 23.04 7.57 14.32
N GLY A 317 24.20 7.05 13.93
CA GLY A 317 25.45 7.22 14.68
C GLY A 317 26.16 8.56 14.55
N GLU A 318 25.93 9.30 13.45
CA GLU A 318 26.58 10.57 13.15
C GLU A 318 25.70 11.79 13.43
N TYR A 319 24.37 11.64 13.51
CA TYR A 319 23.44 12.76 13.78
C TYR A 319 22.36 12.42 14.81
N GLY A 320 21.89 11.18 14.84
CA GLY A 320 20.90 10.68 15.79
C GLY A 320 19.46 10.82 15.29
N GLY A 321 18.81 9.69 14.99
CA GLY A 321 17.41 9.65 14.53
C GLY A 321 16.42 10.24 15.54
N GLY A 322 16.76 10.23 16.83
CA GLY A 322 16.00 10.93 17.86
C GLY A 322 16.20 12.45 17.82
N TYR A 323 17.44 12.93 17.72
CA TYR A 323 17.75 14.37 17.59
C TYR A 323 17.17 14.99 16.32
N MET A 324 17.12 14.22 15.23
CA MET A 324 16.57 14.62 13.94
C MET A 324 15.04 14.47 13.85
N THR A 325 14.38 13.94 14.88
CA THR A 325 12.94 13.66 14.82
C THR A 325 12.13 14.94 14.70
N ASN A 326 11.08 14.90 13.88
CA ASN A 326 10.18 16.01 13.71
C ASN A 326 9.14 16.06 14.85
N SER A 327 8.61 17.25 15.10
CA SER A 327 7.37 17.40 15.87
C SER A 327 6.16 17.09 14.97
N LEU A 328 5.52 15.95 15.18
CA LEU A 328 4.43 15.48 14.33
C LEU A 328 3.12 16.21 14.64
N ALA A 329 2.39 16.62 13.59
CA ALA A 329 1.15 17.38 13.72
C ALA A 329 -0.10 16.52 13.43
N LEU A 330 -1.17 16.79 14.19
CA LEU A 330 -2.46 16.11 14.04
C LEU A 330 -3.07 16.40 12.67
N GLY A 331 -3.39 15.35 11.92
CA GLY A 331 -4.06 15.45 10.62
C GLY A 331 -3.14 15.71 9.43
N CYS A 332 -1.83 15.87 9.65
CA CYS A 332 -0.80 16.00 8.61
C CYS A 332 0.00 14.69 8.50
N ASP A 333 0.80 14.36 9.52
CA ASP A 333 1.68 13.19 9.52
C ASP A 333 0.96 11.91 9.96
N CYS A 334 0.03 12.06 10.92
CA CYS A 334 -0.78 10.99 11.46
C CYS A 334 -2.27 11.31 11.37
N LYS A 335 -3.07 10.33 10.92
CA LYS A 335 -4.49 10.51 10.61
C LYS A 335 -5.36 9.53 11.39
N GLY A 336 -6.38 10.04 12.07
CA GLY A 336 -7.30 9.27 12.91
C GLY A 336 -7.31 9.76 14.35
N ALA A 337 -7.55 8.87 15.31
CA ALA A 337 -7.42 9.17 16.73
C ALA A 337 -5.99 8.87 17.20
N ILE A 338 -5.22 9.93 17.50
CA ILE A 338 -3.77 9.83 17.73
C ILE A 338 -3.44 10.08 19.21
N HIS A 339 -2.55 9.26 19.77
CA HIS A 339 -1.85 9.54 21.01
C HIS A 339 -0.40 9.91 20.68
N TYR A 340 0.10 11.01 21.26
CA TYR A 340 1.47 11.46 21.07
C TYR A 340 2.31 11.27 22.33
N MET A 341 3.60 10.99 22.16
CA MET A 341 4.60 11.07 23.22
C MET A 341 5.69 12.06 22.83
N ASP A 342 6.17 12.81 23.82
CA ASP A 342 7.28 13.74 23.69
C ASP A 342 8.63 13.01 23.88
N ALA A 343 9.70 13.67 23.44
CA ALA A 343 11.08 13.27 23.68
C ALA A 343 11.88 14.42 24.29
N ASP A 344 12.59 14.15 25.38
CA ASP A 344 13.46 15.12 26.05
C ASP A 344 14.93 14.78 25.77
N PHE A 345 15.72 15.82 25.47
CA PHE A 345 17.14 15.72 25.18
C PHE A 345 17.93 16.83 25.86
N VAL A 346 19.25 16.71 25.85
CA VAL A 346 20.15 17.80 26.25
C VAL A 346 20.55 18.63 25.03
N ASN A 347 20.65 19.95 25.19
CA ASN A 347 21.30 20.83 24.23
C ASN A 347 22.80 21.00 24.52
N ARG A 348 23.52 21.73 23.68
CA ARG A 348 24.97 21.93 23.85
C ARG A 348 25.32 22.59 25.19
N ALA A 349 24.45 23.47 25.68
CA ALA A 349 24.59 24.17 26.95
C ALA A 349 24.18 23.34 28.18
N GLY A 350 23.83 22.06 28.03
CA GLY A 350 23.42 21.21 29.16
C GLY A 350 22.00 21.47 29.64
N GLU A 351 21.19 22.21 28.89
CA GLU A 351 19.80 22.49 29.22
C GLU A 351 18.88 21.44 28.55
N PRO A 352 17.84 20.96 29.23
CA PRO A 352 16.85 20.08 28.60
C PRO A 352 16.08 20.80 27.49
N GLN A 353 15.88 20.11 26.36
CA GLN A 353 15.03 20.51 25.25
C GLN A 353 14.03 19.40 24.96
N THR A 354 12.77 19.77 24.74
CA THR A 354 11.70 18.83 24.41
C THR A 354 11.32 18.95 22.94
N ILE A 355 11.34 17.83 22.22
CA ILE A 355 10.65 17.70 20.94
C ILE A 355 9.24 17.20 21.23
N LYS A 356 8.28 18.11 21.05
CA LYS A 356 6.85 17.80 21.24
C LYS A 356 6.38 16.85 20.15
N ASN A 357 5.50 15.92 20.50
CA ASN A 357 4.87 15.02 19.53
C ASN A 357 5.87 14.21 18.69
N ALA A 358 6.99 13.81 19.30
CA ALA A 358 8.05 13.05 18.64
C ALA A 358 7.58 11.67 18.17
N ILE A 359 6.68 11.03 18.93
CA ILE A 359 6.12 9.72 18.62
C ILE A 359 4.62 9.85 18.43
N CYS A 360 4.12 9.19 17.39
CA CYS A 360 2.70 9.05 17.10
C CYS A 360 2.25 7.59 17.30
N ILE A 361 1.14 7.39 17.98
CA ILE A 361 0.54 6.07 18.25
C ILE A 361 -0.94 6.08 17.87
N HIS A 362 -1.34 5.18 17.00
CA HIS A 362 -2.73 5.02 16.58
C HIS A 362 -3.01 3.61 16.05
N GLU A 363 -4.29 3.28 15.85
CA GLU A 363 -4.68 2.03 15.18
C GLU A 363 -5.41 2.33 13.86
N GLU A 364 -5.23 1.45 12.88
CA GLU A 364 -5.83 1.55 11.55
C GLU A 364 -6.52 0.24 11.17
N ASP A 365 -7.52 0.34 10.29
CA ASP A 365 -8.01 -0.83 9.57
C ASP A 365 -6.92 -1.39 8.65
N ASN A 366 -6.86 -2.72 8.54
CA ASN A 366 -5.90 -3.43 7.70
C ASN A 366 -6.56 -4.48 6.80
N GLY A 367 -7.79 -4.22 6.34
CA GLY A 367 -8.51 -5.12 5.45
C GLY A 367 -9.02 -6.40 6.13
N ILE A 368 -8.84 -7.55 5.49
CA ILE A 368 -9.32 -8.86 5.98
C ILE A 368 -8.24 -9.52 6.83
N LEU A 369 -8.60 -9.92 8.06
CA LEU A 369 -7.74 -10.75 8.93
C LEU A 369 -7.81 -12.22 8.53
N PHE A 370 -9.03 -12.74 8.37
CA PHE A 370 -9.29 -14.04 7.77
C PHE A 370 -10.72 -14.11 7.24
N LYS A 371 -10.93 -14.99 6.26
CA LYS A 371 -12.25 -15.29 5.70
C LYS A 371 -12.30 -16.75 5.25
N HIS A 372 -13.46 -17.39 5.42
CA HIS A 372 -13.78 -18.65 4.77
C HIS A 372 -15.26 -18.69 4.39
N THR A 373 -15.56 -19.28 3.23
CA THR A 373 -16.93 -19.53 2.74
C THR A 373 -17.02 -20.98 2.28
N ASP A 374 -18.00 -21.74 2.79
CA ASP A 374 -18.27 -23.09 2.32
C ASP A 374 -19.14 -23.03 1.06
N PHE A 375 -18.63 -23.54 -0.06
CA PHE A 375 -19.35 -23.52 -1.34
C PHE A 375 -20.65 -24.36 -1.33
N ARG A 376 -20.84 -25.25 -0.35
CA ARG A 376 -22.00 -26.17 -0.30
C ARG A 376 -23.28 -25.48 0.10
N ASP A 377 -23.18 -24.47 0.96
CA ASP A 377 -24.31 -23.79 1.57
C ASP A 377 -24.09 -22.28 1.73
N GLU A 378 -22.96 -21.76 1.24
CA GLU A 378 -22.57 -20.35 1.33
C GLU A 378 -22.40 -19.84 2.77
N SER A 379 -22.32 -20.72 3.76
CA SER A 379 -21.96 -20.32 5.12
C SER A 379 -20.58 -19.66 5.13
N CYS A 380 -20.47 -18.52 5.81
CA CYS A 380 -19.33 -17.63 5.65
C CYS A 380 -18.93 -17.02 6.99
N THR A 381 -17.64 -16.96 7.26
CA THR A 381 -17.08 -16.17 8.38
C THR A 381 -16.02 -15.25 7.84
N VAL A 382 -16.11 -13.96 8.16
CA VAL A 382 -15.13 -12.93 7.80
C VAL A 382 -14.84 -12.04 9.01
N THR A 383 -13.55 -11.84 9.27
CA THR A 383 -13.04 -10.97 10.33
C THR A 383 -12.13 -9.93 9.69
N ARG A 384 -12.36 -8.65 10.00
CA ARG A 384 -11.47 -7.56 9.58
C ARG A 384 -10.24 -7.46 10.47
N ALA A 385 -9.13 -7.06 9.87
CA ALA A 385 -7.88 -6.82 10.57
C ALA A 385 -7.82 -5.37 11.04
N ARG A 386 -7.23 -5.16 12.21
CA ARG A 386 -6.67 -3.88 12.65
C ARG A 386 -5.18 -4.04 12.85
N LYS A 387 -4.45 -2.94 12.68
CA LYS A 387 -3.03 -2.82 13.02
C LYS A 387 -2.83 -1.64 13.96
N LEU A 388 -1.93 -1.78 14.91
CA LEU A 388 -1.46 -0.70 15.78
C LEU A 388 -0.13 -0.19 15.24
N ILE A 389 0.03 1.13 15.17
CA ILE A 389 1.21 1.80 14.62
C ILE A 389 1.84 2.65 15.72
N VAL A 390 3.15 2.53 15.89
CA VAL A 390 4.01 3.41 16.70
C VAL A 390 5.05 3.99 15.75
N SER A 391 5.01 5.29 15.47
CA SER A 391 5.84 5.91 14.44
C SER A 391 6.56 7.17 14.91
N HIS A 392 7.67 7.47 14.23
CA HIS A 392 8.33 8.77 14.23
C HIS A 392 8.85 9.07 12.83
N VAL A 393 9.06 10.35 12.53
CA VAL A 393 9.67 10.81 11.27
C VAL A 393 10.88 11.65 11.64
N PHE A 394 12.02 11.41 11.00
CA PHE A 394 13.21 12.22 11.21
C PHE A 394 13.79 12.73 9.89
N THR A 395 14.34 13.94 9.93
CA THR A 395 14.92 14.64 8.77
C THR A 395 16.44 14.65 8.87
N ALA A 396 17.11 13.97 7.95
CA ALA A 396 18.57 14.00 7.81
C ALA A 396 18.93 14.94 6.65
N ALA A 397 19.03 16.24 6.96
CA ALA A 397 19.22 17.33 5.99
C ALA A 397 18.21 17.29 4.84
N ASN A 398 18.56 16.63 3.73
CA ASN A 398 17.74 16.54 2.53
C ASN A 398 16.71 15.40 2.56
N TYR A 399 16.94 14.31 3.29
CA TYR A 399 16.04 13.16 3.33
C TYR A 399 15.11 13.17 4.55
N GLU A 400 13.92 12.61 4.37
CA GLU A 400 13.00 12.24 5.44
C GLU A 400 12.85 10.72 5.52
N TYR A 401 12.94 10.20 6.76
CA TYR A 401 12.75 8.79 7.07
C TYR A 401 11.52 8.62 7.97
N CYS A 402 10.48 8.02 7.43
CA CYS A 402 9.26 7.73 8.17
C CYS A 402 9.33 6.29 8.70
N VAL A 403 9.50 6.10 10.00
CA VAL A 403 9.68 4.79 10.64
C VAL A 403 8.39 4.36 11.35
N TYR A 404 7.83 3.22 10.95
CA TYR A 404 6.57 2.69 11.46
C TYR A 404 6.76 1.29 12.06
N TRP A 405 6.57 1.16 13.36
CA TRP A 405 6.46 -0.12 14.04
C TRP A 405 4.99 -0.54 14.12
N ILE A 406 4.66 -1.67 13.51
CA ILE A 406 3.28 -2.10 13.27
C ILE A 406 3.03 -3.45 13.95
N PHE A 407 2.04 -3.51 14.82
CA PHE A 407 1.59 -4.74 15.49
C PHE A 407 0.27 -5.22 14.89
N HIS A 408 0.20 -6.51 14.56
CA HIS A 408 -0.97 -7.13 13.94
C HIS A 408 -1.70 -8.07 14.91
N GLN A 409 -3.01 -8.26 14.69
CA GLN A 409 -3.84 -9.15 15.52
C GLN A 409 -3.48 -10.65 15.38
N ASP A 410 -2.78 -11.05 14.31
CA ASP A 410 -2.30 -12.43 14.12
C ASP A 410 -0.99 -12.74 14.88
N GLY A 411 -0.48 -11.77 15.64
CA GLY A 411 0.80 -11.87 16.34
C GLY A 411 2.01 -11.44 15.50
N THR A 412 1.83 -10.97 14.27
CA THR A 412 2.94 -10.42 13.47
C THR A 412 3.39 -9.04 13.98
N ILE A 413 4.70 -8.82 14.03
CA ILE A 413 5.30 -7.47 14.12
C ILE A 413 5.85 -7.12 12.73
N GLN A 414 5.62 -5.89 12.29
CA GLN A 414 6.12 -5.35 11.03
C GLN A 414 6.89 -4.07 11.31
N LEU A 415 8.05 -3.91 10.70
CA LEU A 415 8.74 -2.64 10.58
C LEU A 415 8.57 -2.16 9.13
N GLU A 416 8.00 -0.97 8.94
CA GLU A 416 7.91 -0.30 7.64
C GLU A 416 8.70 1.01 7.70
N ILE A 417 9.54 1.24 6.70
CA ILE A 417 10.24 2.52 6.51
C ILE A 417 9.81 3.10 5.17
N LYS A 418 9.52 4.40 5.14
CA LYS A 418 9.31 5.14 3.89
C LYS A 418 10.38 6.21 3.74
N LEU A 419 11.07 6.19 2.61
CA LEU A 419 12.04 7.21 2.22
C LEU A 419 11.31 8.28 1.42
N THR A 420 11.43 9.55 1.81
CA THR A 420 10.94 10.70 1.05
C THR A 420 11.87 11.88 1.28
N GLY A 421 11.46 13.09 0.92
CA GLY A 421 12.32 14.27 0.96
C GLY A 421 12.97 14.53 -0.37
N ILE A 422 14.18 15.07 -0.37
CA ILE A 422 14.85 15.61 -1.56
C ILE A 422 16.15 14.85 -1.79
N LEU A 423 16.46 14.56 -3.06
CA LEU A 423 17.72 13.94 -3.44
C LEU A 423 18.92 14.82 -3.02
N ASN A 424 20.02 14.20 -2.60
CA ASN A 424 21.30 14.89 -2.54
C ASN A 424 21.80 15.17 -3.97
N THR A 425 22.08 16.43 -4.28
CA THR A 425 22.48 16.85 -5.64
C THR A 425 23.87 17.49 -5.68
N TYR A 426 24.49 17.41 -6.84
CA TYR A 426 25.77 18.04 -7.17
C TYR A 426 25.72 18.71 -8.55
N ALA A 427 26.59 19.70 -8.77
CA ALA A 427 26.62 20.49 -10.00
C ALA A 427 26.98 19.64 -11.22
N LEU A 428 26.36 19.95 -12.36
CA LEU A 428 26.65 19.35 -13.66
C LEU A 428 26.74 20.46 -14.72
N ASN A 429 27.83 20.50 -15.49
CA ASN A 429 27.94 21.46 -16.59
C ASN A 429 27.01 21.08 -17.76
N PRO A 430 26.57 22.04 -18.58
CA PRO A 430 25.88 21.74 -19.83
C PRO A 430 26.68 20.78 -20.72
N GLY A 431 26.09 19.64 -21.07
CA GLY A 431 26.73 18.60 -21.89
C GLY A 431 27.68 17.67 -21.14
N GLU A 432 27.88 17.87 -19.83
CA GLU A 432 28.54 16.89 -18.96
C GLU A 432 27.58 15.72 -18.68
N SER A 433 28.08 14.48 -18.67
CA SER A 433 27.25 13.32 -18.37
C SER A 433 27.30 12.96 -16.90
N ALA A 434 26.13 12.77 -16.29
CA ALA A 434 26.02 12.20 -14.94
C ALA A 434 26.35 10.69 -14.90
N ALA A 435 26.24 10.00 -16.04
CA ALA A 435 26.44 8.56 -16.12
C ALA A 435 27.92 8.17 -15.96
N PRO A 436 28.21 6.97 -15.41
CA PRO A 436 27.26 5.96 -14.91
C PRO A 436 26.94 6.09 -13.41
N TRP A 437 27.40 7.15 -12.75
CA TRP A 437 27.39 7.26 -11.27
C TRP A 437 26.24 8.10 -10.71
N GLY A 438 25.42 8.68 -11.56
CA GLY A 438 24.24 9.42 -11.21
C GLY A 438 23.35 9.70 -12.42
N THR A 439 22.31 10.48 -12.17
CA THR A 439 21.30 10.87 -13.15
C THR A 439 21.16 12.39 -13.17
N GLU A 440 21.09 12.99 -14.35
CA GLU A 440 20.67 14.38 -14.50
C GLU A 440 19.15 14.46 -14.31
N VAL A 441 18.70 14.80 -13.10
CA VAL A 441 17.27 14.82 -12.72
C VAL A 441 16.58 16.13 -13.11
N TYR A 442 17.36 17.17 -13.32
CA TYR A 442 16.96 18.49 -13.81
C TYR A 442 18.16 19.13 -14.52
N PRO A 443 17.99 20.06 -15.48
CA PRO A 443 19.13 20.66 -16.19
C PRO A 443 20.21 21.18 -15.24
N GLY A 444 21.42 20.63 -15.36
CA GLY A 444 22.58 20.99 -14.52
C GLY A 444 22.60 20.39 -13.11
N VAL A 445 21.71 19.45 -12.80
CA VAL A 445 21.54 18.83 -11.47
C VAL A 445 21.81 17.34 -11.53
N ASN A 446 22.95 16.91 -10.99
CA ASN A 446 23.33 15.50 -10.91
C ASN A 446 22.96 14.91 -9.54
N ALA A 447 22.09 13.91 -9.52
CA ALA A 447 21.82 13.09 -8.34
C ALA A 447 22.62 11.78 -8.43
N HIS A 448 23.55 11.58 -7.50
CA HIS A 448 24.42 10.40 -7.49
C HIS A 448 23.68 9.14 -7.00
N ASN A 449 24.01 7.99 -7.58
CA ASN A 449 23.55 6.67 -7.12
C ASN A 449 23.97 6.45 -5.66
N HIS A 450 23.14 5.81 -4.85
CA HIS A 450 23.43 5.51 -3.45
C HIS A 450 22.61 4.34 -2.91
N GLN A 451 22.91 3.87 -1.70
CA GLN A 451 22.08 2.90 -0.97
C GLN A 451 21.55 3.53 0.31
N HIS A 452 20.44 3.04 0.85
CA HIS A 452 20.02 3.29 2.23
C HIS A 452 19.95 1.94 2.93
N LEU A 453 20.93 1.64 3.80
CA LEU A 453 21.03 0.35 4.49
C LEU A 453 20.83 0.55 5.99
N PHE A 454 19.91 -0.19 6.60
CA PHE A 454 19.54 -0.11 8.01
C PHE A 454 19.97 -1.36 8.75
N CYS A 455 20.35 -1.23 10.01
CA CYS A 455 20.61 -2.33 10.92
C CYS A 455 19.49 -2.43 11.97
N LEU A 456 18.60 -3.40 11.80
CA LEU A 456 17.59 -3.75 12.80
C LEU A 456 18.22 -4.66 13.87
N ARG A 457 18.24 -4.20 15.13
CA ARG A 457 18.65 -4.99 16.29
C ARG A 457 17.43 -5.68 16.88
N ILE A 458 17.47 -7.01 16.96
CA ILE A 458 16.41 -7.84 17.55
C ILE A 458 17.04 -8.65 18.68
N ASP A 459 16.58 -8.39 19.90
CA ASP A 459 16.93 -9.15 21.09
C ASP A 459 15.77 -10.12 21.41
N PRO A 460 15.80 -11.36 20.87
CA PRO A 460 14.76 -12.35 21.08
C PRO A 460 14.67 -12.80 22.54
N ASN A 461 13.42 -12.99 22.97
CA ASN A 461 13.05 -13.56 24.25
C ASN A 461 11.88 -14.53 24.06
N ILE A 462 11.98 -15.37 23.03
CA ILE A 462 10.88 -16.18 22.50
C ILE A 462 10.48 -17.22 23.54
N ASP A 463 9.36 -17.00 24.25
CA ASP A 463 8.91 -17.87 25.34
C ASP A 463 10.00 -18.10 26.42
N GLY A 464 10.93 -17.15 26.56
CA GLY A 464 12.09 -17.16 27.45
C GLY A 464 13.41 -16.79 26.76
N PRO A 465 14.47 -16.50 27.53
CA PRO A 465 15.69 -15.87 27.02
C PRO A 465 16.68 -16.83 26.34
N ALA A 466 16.48 -18.15 26.49
CA ALA A 466 17.34 -19.16 25.86
C ALA A 466 16.81 -19.48 24.45
N ASN A 467 17.41 -18.87 23.44
CA ASN A 467 16.99 -18.95 22.05
C ASN A 467 18.13 -19.42 21.14
N THR A 468 17.77 -19.96 19.98
CA THR A 468 18.69 -20.41 18.92
C THR A 468 18.19 -19.82 17.59
N ILE A 469 19.11 -19.35 16.75
CA ILE A 469 18.79 -18.82 15.42
C ILE A 469 19.00 -19.89 14.36
N PHE A 470 18.05 -20.02 13.44
CA PHE A 470 18.14 -20.88 12.28
C PHE A 470 18.01 -20.07 10.98
N GLN A 471 18.92 -20.27 10.05
CA GLN A 471 18.67 -19.97 8.63
C GLN A 471 17.74 -21.04 8.06
N VAL A 472 16.76 -20.63 7.24
CA VAL A 472 15.77 -21.54 6.66
C VAL A 472 15.67 -21.32 5.16
N ASP A 473 16.02 -22.35 4.40
CA ASP A 473 16.03 -22.39 2.93
C ASP A 473 14.95 -23.35 2.41
N ALA A 474 14.22 -22.95 1.37
CA ALA A 474 13.43 -23.90 0.59
C ALA A 474 14.38 -24.77 -0.27
N CYS A 475 14.28 -26.09 -0.15
CA CYS A 475 15.12 -27.04 -0.88
C CYS A 475 14.26 -28.08 -1.60
N ARG A 476 14.71 -28.49 -2.79
CA ARG A 476 14.14 -29.65 -3.50
C ARG A 476 14.48 -30.93 -2.73
N GLY A 477 13.59 -31.92 -2.77
CA GLY A 477 13.88 -33.26 -2.26
C GLY A 477 15.04 -33.90 -3.04
N GLU A 478 15.83 -34.76 -2.38
CA GLU A 478 17.07 -35.31 -2.94
C GLU A 478 16.85 -36.33 -4.08
N GLY A 479 15.64 -36.88 -4.22
CA GLY A 479 15.33 -37.86 -5.26
C GLY A 479 15.08 -37.22 -6.63
N GLU A 480 15.59 -37.88 -7.69
CA GLU A 480 15.28 -37.55 -9.08
C GLU A 480 13.84 -37.95 -9.46
N PRO A 481 13.20 -37.28 -10.44
CA PRO A 481 11.94 -37.75 -11.01
C PRO A 481 12.04 -39.21 -11.49
N GLY A 482 11.06 -40.03 -11.11
CA GLY A 482 11.04 -41.47 -11.35
C GLY A 482 11.74 -42.33 -10.28
N SER A 483 12.44 -41.72 -9.33
CA SER A 483 12.99 -42.44 -8.17
C SER A 483 11.91 -42.85 -7.15
N THR A 484 12.23 -43.80 -6.26
CA THR A 484 11.34 -44.16 -5.14
C THR A 484 11.08 -43.00 -4.19
N ASP A 485 12.08 -42.13 -4.02
CA ASP A 485 12.06 -41.08 -3.01
C ASP A 485 11.40 -39.79 -3.52
N ASN A 486 11.24 -39.63 -4.85
CA ASN A 486 10.60 -38.48 -5.48
C ASN A 486 10.04 -38.82 -6.87
N PHE A 487 9.17 -39.83 -6.96
CA PHE A 487 8.73 -40.39 -8.25
C PHE A 487 8.16 -39.36 -9.23
N TYR A 488 7.43 -38.36 -8.74
CA TYR A 488 6.85 -37.30 -9.59
C TYR A 488 7.66 -36.00 -9.58
N GLY A 489 8.83 -35.96 -8.94
CA GLY A 489 9.69 -34.76 -8.89
C GLY A 489 9.15 -33.61 -8.04
N ASN A 490 8.07 -33.81 -7.29
CA ASN A 490 7.33 -32.77 -6.59
C ASN A 490 7.81 -32.52 -5.14
N ALA A 491 8.73 -33.32 -4.61
CA ALA A 491 9.19 -33.20 -3.23
C ALA A 491 10.01 -31.92 -3.00
N PHE A 492 9.69 -31.20 -1.94
CA PHE A 492 10.48 -30.08 -1.40
C PHE A 492 10.32 -30.00 0.11
N TYR A 493 11.24 -29.32 0.79
CA TYR A 493 11.24 -29.16 2.24
C TYR A 493 11.90 -27.85 2.66
N ALA A 494 11.72 -27.47 3.92
CA ALA A 494 12.42 -26.34 4.53
C ALA A 494 13.66 -26.87 5.26
N LYS A 495 14.85 -26.65 4.70
CA LYS A 495 16.12 -26.98 5.33
C LYS A 495 16.43 -25.93 6.39
N LYS A 496 16.58 -26.36 7.64
CA LYS A 496 17.00 -25.49 8.73
C LYS A 496 18.48 -25.70 9.02
N THR A 497 19.26 -24.63 8.91
CA THR A 497 20.67 -24.59 9.26
C THR A 497 20.81 -23.78 10.55
N LYS A 498 21.32 -24.41 11.61
CA LYS A 498 21.56 -23.74 12.89
C LYS A 498 22.75 -22.80 12.76
N LEU A 499 22.65 -21.60 13.33
CA LEU A 499 23.76 -20.65 13.42
C LEU A 499 24.42 -20.83 14.80
N ASP A 500 25.52 -21.60 14.83
CA ASP A 500 26.03 -22.23 16.06
C ASP A 500 27.00 -21.37 16.89
N THR A 501 27.82 -20.55 16.22
CA THR A 501 28.92 -19.80 16.85
C THR A 501 29.01 -18.40 16.24
N MET A 502 29.45 -17.41 17.01
CA MET A 502 29.57 -16.02 16.53
C MET A 502 30.40 -15.88 15.25
N GLY A 503 31.48 -16.65 15.09
CA GLY A 503 32.36 -16.61 13.92
C GLY A 503 31.76 -17.17 12.63
N THR A 504 30.67 -17.94 12.70
CA THR A 504 30.01 -18.56 11.53
C THR A 504 28.55 -18.12 11.36
N ALA A 505 27.99 -17.39 12.32
CA ALA A 505 26.61 -16.95 12.32
C ALA A 505 26.38 -15.66 11.51
N MET A 506 26.84 -15.69 10.26
CA MET A 506 26.65 -14.66 9.26
C MET A 506 26.01 -15.28 8.03
N SER A 507 25.00 -14.63 7.46
CA SER A 507 24.31 -15.17 6.30
C SER A 507 23.63 -14.08 5.49
N ASP A 508 23.61 -14.27 4.17
CA ASP A 508 22.98 -13.36 3.23
C ASP A 508 21.62 -13.87 2.76
N TYR A 509 20.77 -12.95 2.32
CA TYR A 509 19.51 -13.30 1.69
C TYR A 509 19.75 -14.03 0.37
N ASP A 510 18.89 -15.00 0.08
CA ASP A 510 18.92 -15.77 -1.15
C ASP A 510 17.48 -15.86 -1.69
N GLY A 511 17.27 -15.20 -2.83
CA GLY A 511 15.99 -15.14 -3.51
C GLY A 511 15.54 -16.49 -4.06
N ASP A 512 16.48 -17.36 -4.44
CA ASP A 512 16.20 -18.66 -5.06
C ASP A 512 15.63 -19.63 -4.04
N THR A 513 16.18 -19.62 -2.83
CA THR A 513 15.70 -20.44 -1.72
C THR A 513 14.61 -19.74 -0.90
N SER A 514 14.26 -18.49 -1.24
CA SER A 514 13.36 -17.63 -0.47
C SER A 514 13.74 -17.57 1.00
N ARG A 515 15.05 -17.47 1.28
CA ARG A 515 15.63 -17.61 2.62
C ARG A 515 14.91 -16.75 3.67
N THR A 516 14.72 -17.33 4.85
CA THR A 516 14.20 -16.67 6.06
C THR A 516 15.05 -17.05 7.26
N TRP A 517 14.87 -16.37 8.39
CA TRP A 517 15.54 -16.71 9.65
C TRP A 517 14.51 -16.95 10.75
N GLU A 518 14.75 -17.93 11.62
CA GLU A 518 13.87 -18.25 12.74
C GLU A 518 14.60 -18.10 14.07
N MET A 519 14.06 -17.25 14.95
CA MET A 519 14.45 -17.14 16.36
C MET A 519 13.57 -18.12 17.14
N ALA A 520 14.16 -19.19 17.67
CA ALA A 520 13.43 -20.31 18.25
C ALA A 520 13.86 -20.59 19.69
N ASN A 521 12.90 -21.00 20.52
CA ASN A 521 13.20 -21.59 21.83
C ASN A 521 13.11 -23.11 21.73
N THR A 522 14.27 -23.75 21.67
CA THR A 522 14.39 -25.20 21.48
C THR A 522 13.98 -26.00 22.71
N ASN A 523 13.79 -25.37 23.87
CA ASN A 523 13.27 -26.00 25.09
C ASN A 523 11.73 -26.06 25.12
N LYS A 524 11.06 -25.36 24.22
CA LYS A 524 9.59 -25.25 24.17
C LYS A 524 9.07 -25.75 22.84
N MET A 525 8.42 -26.91 22.89
CA MET A 525 7.88 -27.56 21.69
C MET A 525 6.40 -27.25 21.54
N ASN A 526 5.99 -26.86 20.35
CA ASN A 526 4.58 -26.78 20.01
C ASN A 526 3.95 -28.20 20.12
N PRO A 527 2.82 -28.36 20.83
CA PRO A 527 2.25 -29.67 21.08
C PRO A 527 1.70 -30.35 19.82
N TYR A 528 1.42 -29.61 18.74
CA TYR A 528 0.86 -30.17 17.51
C TYR A 528 1.93 -30.39 16.45
N SER A 529 2.68 -29.35 16.08
CA SER A 529 3.69 -29.48 15.01
C SER A 529 4.94 -30.24 15.46
N LYS A 530 5.13 -30.43 16.78
CA LYS A 530 6.35 -31.01 17.37
C LYS A 530 7.61 -30.29 16.91
N LYS A 531 7.51 -28.99 16.66
CA LYS A 531 8.63 -28.09 16.36
C LYS A 531 8.83 -27.10 17.52
N PRO A 532 10.04 -26.57 17.72
CA PRO A 532 10.26 -25.45 18.62
C PRO A 532 9.32 -24.28 18.32
N VAL A 533 8.86 -23.59 19.35
CA VAL A 533 8.17 -22.30 19.20
C VAL A 533 9.16 -21.29 18.62
N CYS A 534 8.76 -20.51 17.61
CA CYS A 534 9.64 -19.53 16.99
C CYS A 534 8.91 -18.30 16.42
N TYR A 535 9.68 -17.23 16.21
CA TYR A 535 9.32 -16.14 15.31
C TYR A 535 10.22 -16.18 14.09
N LYS A 536 9.63 -16.00 12.91
CA LYS A 536 10.30 -16.01 11.62
C LYS A 536 10.47 -14.58 11.10
N LEU A 537 11.72 -14.18 10.86
CA LEU A 537 12.08 -13.00 10.10
C LEU A 537 11.87 -13.26 8.60
N VAL A 538 11.02 -12.44 7.97
CA VAL A 538 10.77 -12.41 6.53
C VAL A 538 11.09 -11.00 6.03
N SER A 539 12.10 -10.90 5.17
CA SER A 539 12.60 -9.64 4.61
C SER A 539 13.01 -9.87 3.16
N ARG A 540 12.73 -8.92 2.27
CA ARG A 540 12.95 -9.05 0.81
C ARG A 540 13.79 -7.92 0.23
N GLU A 541 13.72 -6.73 0.81
CA GLU A 541 14.52 -5.55 0.47
C GLU A 541 15.91 -5.66 1.13
N VAL A 542 16.73 -6.58 0.61
CA VAL A 542 18.03 -6.94 1.21
C VAL A 542 19.16 -6.84 0.17
N PRO A 543 19.47 -5.62 -0.31
CA PRO A 543 20.59 -5.44 -1.23
C PRO A 543 21.92 -5.72 -0.53
N PRO A 544 22.90 -6.31 -1.23
CA PRO A 544 24.26 -6.40 -0.70
C PRO A 544 24.89 -5.00 -0.61
N LEU A 545 25.87 -4.83 0.27
CA LEU A 545 26.69 -3.63 0.31
C LEU A 545 27.55 -3.53 -0.96
N LEU A 546 27.31 -2.50 -1.78
CA LEU A 546 27.99 -2.32 -3.07
C LEU A 546 29.43 -1.79 -2.97
N PRO A 547 29.78 -0.92 -2.02
CA PRO A 547 31.18 -0.57 -1.78
C PRO A 547 32.06 -1.80 -1.54
N LYS A 548 33.15 -1.88 -2.30
CA LYS A 548 34.04 -3.06 -2.32
C LYS A 548 34.64 -3.36 -0.95
N GLU A 549 34.99 -4.62 -0.73
CA GLU A 549 35.84 -5.03 0.40
C GLU A 549 37.11 -4.17 0.47
N GLY A 550 37.46 -3.73 1.70
CA GLY A 550 38.58 -2.83 1.95
C GLY A 550 38.33 -1.35 1.61
N SER A 551 37.17 -0.99 1.06
CA SER A 551 36.78 0.42 0.92
C SER A 551 36.49 1.07 2.28
N LEU A 552 36.48 2.40 2.33
CA LEU A 552 36.16 3.16 3.54
C LEU A 552 34.80 2.77 4.13
N VAL A 553 33.75 2.69 3.29
CA VAL A 553 32.42 2.26 3.72
C VAL A 553 32.47 0.83 4.25
N TRP A 554 33.11 -0.10 3.54
CA TRP A 554 33.21 -1.50 3.99
C TRP A 554 33.86 -1.63 5.37
N LYS A 555 34.91 -0.84 5.63
CA LYS A 555 35.62 -0.83 6.92
C LYS A 555 34.74 -0.30 8.05
N ARG A 556 34.03 0.82 7.83
CA ARG A 556 33.18 1.47 8.84
C ARG A 556 31.84 0.74 9.06
N ALA A 557 31.20 0.26 7.99
CA ALA A 557 29.87 -0.36 8.02
C ALA A 557 29.95 -1.88 8.16
N GLY A 558 30.62 -2.36 9.21
CA GLY A 558 30.78 -3.78 9.49
C GLY A 558 29.47 -4.58 9.50
N PHE A 559 28.41 -3.97 10.02
CA PHE A 559 27.08 -4.57 10.09
C PHE A 559 26.45 -4.82 8.72
N ALA A 560 26.79 -4.03 7.71
CA ALA A 560 26.17 -4.08 6.38
C ALA A 560 26.80 -5.12 5.46
N ARG A 561 27.87 -5.79 5.90
CA ARG A 561 28.61 -6.80 5.12
C ARG A 561 27.80 -8.07 4.85
N HIS A 562 26.82 -8.34 5.71
CA HIS A 562 25.89 -9.46 5.56
C HIS A 562 24.46 -9.07 5.92
N ALA A 563 23.48 -9.77 5.36
CA ALA A 563 22.06 -9.57 5.68
C ALA A 563 21.71 -9.87 7.15
N VAL A 564 22.36 -10.87 7.75
CA VAL A 564 22.18 -11.23 9.15
C VAL A 564 23.54 -11.49 9.80
N HIS A 565 23.72 -10.92 10.98
CA HIS A 565 24.73 -11.34 11.97
C HIS A 565 24.00 -11.79 13.24
N VAL A 566 24.57 -12.75 13.96
CA VAL A 566 24.09 -13.13 15.30
C VAL A 566 25.24 -13.04 16.29
N THR A 567 25.01 -12.34 17.39
CA THR A 567 25.97 -12.26 18.50
C THR A 567 25.35 -12.84 19.76
N LYS A 568 26.20 -13.27 20.69
CA LYS A 568 25.75 -13.57 22.05
C LYS A 568 25.42 -12.25 22.75
N TYR A 569 24.33 -12.22 23.52
CA TYR A 569 23.91 -11.03 24.24
C TYR A 569 25.01 -10.53 25.19
N SER A 570 25.16 -9.21 25.23
CA SER A 570 25.90 -8.47 26.25
C SER A 570 25.25 -7.10 26.41
N ASP A 571 25.19 -6.60 27.66
CA ASP A 571 24.59 -5.27 27.95
C ASP A 571 25.34 -4.11 27.26
N GLU A 572 26.59 -4.32 26.81
CA GLU A 572 27.39 -3.31 26.11
C GLU A 572 27.17 -3.30 24.59
N GLN A 573 26.49 -4.30 24.03
CA GLN A 573 26.32 -4.48 22.59
C GLN A 573 25.02 -3.82 22.09
N ILE A 574 25.08 -2.50 21.88
CA ILE A 574 23.98 -1.69 21.35
C ILE A 574 24.26 -1.17 19.93
N HIS A 575 25.44 -0.56 19.71
CA HIS A 575 25.74 0.18 18.48
C HIS A 575 26.62 -0.63 17.50
N PRO A 576 26.08 -1.10 16.36
CA PRO A 576 26.74 -2.09 15.52
C PRO A 576 27.88 -1.53 14.65
N ALA A 577 28.03 -0.21 14.56
CA ALA A 577 29.16 0.49 13.93
C ALA A 577 30.09 1.19 14.94
N GLY A 578 29.93 0.92 16.25
CA GLY A 578 30.68 1.60 17.31
C GLY A 578 29.93 2.76 17.96
N ARG A 579 30.44 3.20 19.11
CA ARG A 579 29.78 4.24 19.93
C ARG A 579 29.92 5.63 19.32
N HIS A 580 31.11 6.00 18.86
CA HIS A 580 31.45 7.31 18.31
C HIS A 580 31.80 7.17 16.83
N VAL A 581 30.79 7.29 15.95
CA VAL A 581 30.91 6.95 14.53
C VAL A 581 31.60 8.01 13.67
N PRO A 582 31.38 9.33 13.87
CA PRO A 582 32.04 10.36 13.08
C PRO A 582 33.56 10.21 13.04
N GLN A 583 34.15 10.37 11.86
CA GLN A 583 35.60 10.34 11.63
C GLN A 583 36.31 9.03 11.98
N THR A 584 35.57 7.94 12.14
CA THR A 584 36.18 6.61 12.24
C THR A 584 36.78 6.20 10.88
N SER A 585 38.00 5.67 10.89
CA SER A 585 38.64 5.08 9.71
C SER A 585 38.05 3.70 9.35
N GLY A 586 37.37 3.08 10.31
CA GLY A 586 36.97 1.67 10.29
C GLY A 586 38.11 0.70 10.62
N GLU A 587 39.28 1.21 11.04
CA GLU A 587 40.43 0.44 11.50
C GLU A 587 40.96 0.93 12.87
N PRO A 588 40.96 0.08 13.91
CA PRO A 588 40.41 -1.29 13.92
C PRO A 588 38.89 -1.29 13.67
N SER A 589 38.34 -2.43 13.24
CA SER A 589 36.88 -2.54 13.12
C SER A 589 36.23 -2.41 14.51
N GLU A 590 35.07 -1.76 14.55
CA GLU A 590 34.25 -1.59 15.75
C GLU A 590 32.89 -2.28 15.62
N GLY A 591 32.13 -2.35 16.72
CA GLY A 591 30.78 -2.91 16.72
C GLY A 591 30.77 -4.42 16.44
N ILE A 592 29.85 -4.86 15.57
CA ILE A 592 29.61 -6.30 15.31
C ILE A 592 30.90 -7.07 14.95
N PRO A 593 31.72 -6.64 13.98
CA PRO A 593 32.98 -7.33 13.69
C PRO A 593 33.92 -7.46 14.89
N ALA A 594 34.01 -6.42 15.75
CA ALA A 594 34.86 -6.46 16.94
C ALA A 594 34.32 -7.44 17.98
N TRP A 595 32.99 -7.46 18.18
CA TRP A 595 32.33 -8.39 19.09
C TRP A 595 32.50 -9.84 18.65
N ILE A 596 32.34 -10.12 17.36
CA ILE A 596 32.59 -11.46 16.77
C ILE A 596 34.06 -11.86 16.92
N ALA A 597 35.00 -10.95 16.65
CA ALA A 597 36.42 -11.24 16.77
C ALA A 597 36.88 -11.49 18.23
N ALA A 598 36.18 -10.90 19.21
CA ALA A 598 36.48 -11.08 20.62
C ALA A 598 36.08 -12.47 21.16
N ASP A 599 35.03 -13.09 20.60
CA ASP A 599 34.55 -14.42 21.00
C ASP A 599 34.01 -15.23 19.80
N PRO A 600 34.86 -15.59 18.81
CA PRO A 600 34.40 -16.25 17.58
C PRO A 600 33.81 -17.64 17.82
N GLU A 601 34.28 -18.35 18.84
CA GLU A 601 33.77 -19.67 19.26
C GLU A 601 32.61 -19.57 20.25
N GLY A 602 32.18 -18.34 20.57
CA GLY A 602 31.06 -18.07 21.46
C GLY A 602 29.80 -18.76 20.97
N SER A 603 29.32 -19.73 21.74
CA SER A 603 28.14 -20.53 21.37
C SER A 603 26.88 -19.65 21.35
N LEU A 604 26.06 -19.87 20.32
CA LEU A 604 24.76 -19.23 20.09
C LEU A 604 23.59 -20.22 20.22
N ASP A 605 23.86 -21.45 20.64
CA ASP A 605 22.83 -22.47 20.80
C ASP A 605 22.20 -22.38 22.19
N ASN A 606 20.88 -22.18 22.21
CA ASN A 606 20.07 -22.23 23.42
C ASN A 606 20.57 -21.27 24.51
N THR A 607 20.89 -20.04 24.10
CA THR A 607 21.44 -19.00 24.97
C THR A 607 20.80 -17.65 24.67
N ASP A 608 21.21 -16.61 25.38
CA ASP A 608 20.76 -15.25 25.11
C ASP A 608 21.53 -14.70 23.90
N VAL A 609 20.81 -14.44 22.81
CA VAL A 609 21.36 -14.06 21.50
C VAL A 609 20.76 -12.76 21.03
N VAL A 610 21.46 -12.05 20.15
CA VAL A 610 20.96 -10.87 19.45
C VAL A 610 21.12 -11.10 17.94
N LEU A 611 20.02 -10.92 17.20
CA LEU A 611 20.00 -10.95 15.74
C LEU A 611 20.08 -9.52 15.21
N TRP A 612 21.04 -9.28 14.33
CA TRP A 612 21.27 -8.00 13.67
C TRP A 612 20.96 -8.16 12.19
N HIS A 613 19.90 -7.52 11.71
CA HIS A 613 19.44 -7.65 10.34
C HIS A 613 19.72 -6.39 9.54
N THR A 614 20.51 -6.53 8.46
CA THR A 614 20.72 -5.49 7.47
C THR A 614 19.71 -5.62 6.35
N PHE A 615 18.99 -4.54 6.06
CA PHE A 615 18.01 -4.42 4.97
C PHE A 615 18.01 -2.99 4.42
N GLY A 616 17.39 -2.75 3.28
CA GLY A 616 17.44 -1.43 2.65
C GLY A 616 17.15 -1.41 1.17
N LEU A 617 17.53 -0.30 0.52
CA LEU A 617 17.34 -0.08 -0.91
C LEU A 617 18.63 0.37 -1.58
N THR A 618 18.74 0.07 -2.88
CA THR A 618 19.73 0.68 -3.77
C THR A 618 18.99 1.65 -4.67
N HIS A 619 19.26 2.94 -4.52
CA HIS A 619 18.57 4.02 -5.21
C HIS A 619 19.39 4.50 -6.42
N PHE A 620 18.80 4.37 -7.59
CA PHE A 620 19.24 5.01 -8.83
C PHE A 620 18.28 6.15 -9.13
N PRO A 621 18.63 7.41 -8.78
CA PRO A 621 17.69 8.52 -8.88
C PRO A 621 17.11 8.71 -10.28
N SER A 622 15.85 9.13 -10.36
CA SER A 622 15.19 9.52 -11.60
C SER A 622 14.56 10.92 -11.52
N PRO A 623 14.15 11.54 -12.64
CA PRO A 623 13.48 12.84 -12.62
C PRO A 623 12.18 12.85 -11.79
N GLU A 624 11.49 11.72 -11.66
CA GLU A 624 10.29 11.57 -10.83
C GLU A 624 10.55 11.80 -9.33
N ASP A 625 11.80 11.64 -8.89
CA ASP A 625 12.22 11.87 -7.51
C ASP A 625 12.51 13.36 -7.23
N TYR A 626 12.35 14.24 -8.22
CA TYR A 626 12.76 15.65 -8.16
C TYR A 626 11.61 16.60 -8.53
N PRO A 627 11.45 17.76 -7.85
CA PRO A 627 12.30 18.33 -6.79
C PRO A 627 12.06 17.78 -5.38
N VAL A 628 11.06 16.90 -5.20
CA VAL A 628 10.77 16.21 -3.95
C VAL A 628 10.29 14.79 -4.29
N MET A 629 10.89 13.80 -3.63
CA MET A 629 10.76 12.39 -3.93
C MET A 629 9.46 11.81 -3.36
N PRO A 630 8.64 11.13 -4.18
CA PRO A 630 7.55 10.31 -3.68
C PRO A 630 8.03 9.25 -2.69
N ALA A 631 7.21 8.90 -1.71
CA ALA A 631 7.61 7.93 -0.69
C ALA A 631 7.93 6.53 -1.27
N GLU A 632 9.15 6.04 -1.06
CA GLU A 632 9.58 4.68 -1.43
C GLU A 632 9.58 3.76 -0.18
N PRO A 633 8.71 2.74 -0.11
CA PRO A 633 8.56 1.90 1.08
C PRO A 633 9.48 0.67 1.09
N MET A 634 9.88 0.23 2.28
CA MET A 634 10.49 -1.09 2.54
C MET A 634 9.89 -1.71 3.80
N THR A 635 9.87 -3.05 3.89
CA THR A 635 9.17 -3.75 4.98
C THR A 635 9.90 -4.99 5.49
N VAL A 636 9.85 -5.19 6.80
CA VAL A 636 10.38 -6.38 7.49
C VAL A 636 9.30 -6.97 8.36
N LEU A 637 9.08 -8.29 8.28
CA LEU A 637 8.06 -8.99 9.07
C LEU A 637 8.68 -9.99 10.04
N LEU A 638 8.16 -10.02 11.26
CA LEU A 638 8.44 -11.02 12.30
C LEU A 638 7.15 -11.76 12.61
N ARG A 639 7.04 -13.00 12.11
CA ARG A 639 5.80 -13.77 12.14
C ARG A 639 5.88 -14.93 13.14
N PRO A 640 4.87 -15.14 14.00
CA PRO A 640 4.83 -16.31 14.88
C PRO A 640 4.71 -17.59 14.04
N ARG A 641 5.61 -18.55 14.24
CA ARG A 641 5.56 -19.88 13.61
C ARG A 641 5.69 -20.94 14.68
N ASN A 642 4.73 -21.85 14.75
CA ASN A 642 4.64 -22.83 15.85
C ASN A 642 4.55 -22.19 17.25
N PHE A 643 4.49 -20.87 17.37
CA PHE A 643 4.41 -20.19 18.67
C PHE A 643 3.07 -20.47 19.34
N PHE A 644 1.97 -20.28 18.60
CA PHE A 644 0.62 -20.61 19.02
C PHE A 644 0.22 -22.01 18.55
N THR A 645 -0.80 -22.59 19.17
CA THR A 645 -1.36 -23.90 18.81
C THR A 645 -2.38 -23.83 17.68
N GLN A 646 -2.91 -22.64 17.41
CA GLN A 646 -3.87 -22.35 16.34
C GLN A 646 -3.74 -20.88 15.94
N ASN A 647 -4.54 -20.42 14.97
CA ASN A 647 -4.64 -19.00 14.66
C ASN A 647 -5.01 -18.21 15.95
N PRO A 648 -4.15 -17.29 16.42
CA PRO A 648 -4.38 -16.56 17.67
C PRO A 648 -5.50 -15.52 17.54
N ALA A 649 -5.92 -15.18 16.31
CA ALA A 649 -6.94 -14.18 16.05
C ALA A 649 -8.38 -14.72 16.02
N LEU A 650 -8.60 -16.00 16.31
CA LEU A 650 -9.94 -16.61 16.21
C LEU A 650 -10.95 -16.06 17.23
N ASP A 651 -10.50 -15.37 18.28
CA ASP A 651 -11.32 -14.68 19.26
C ASP A 651 -11.60 -13.20 18.89
N VAL A 652 -11.01 -12.69 17.82
CA VAL A 652 -11.36 -11.39 17.25
C VAL A 652 -12.79 -11.48 16.71
N PRO A 653 -13.72 -10.63 17.19
CA PRO A 653 -15.12 -10.71 16.77
C PRO A 653 -15.25 -10.60 15.25
N PRO A 654 -15.95 -11.54 14.58
CA PRO A 654 -16.12 -11.49 13.14
C PRO A 654 -16.99 -10.29 12.75
N SER A 655 -16.69 -9.69 11.60
CA SER A 655 -17.54 -8.67 10.99
C SER A 655 -18.85 -9.28 10.48
N TYR A 656 -18.77 -10.53 10.01
CA TYR A 656 -19.92 -11.36 9.67
C TYR A 656 -19.62 -12.85 9.90
N SER A 657 -20.61 -13.59 10.42
CA SER A 657 -20.51 -15.05 10.52
C SER A 657 -21.88 -15.74 10.40
N SER A 658 -22.00 -16.68 9.46
CA SER A 658 -23.09 -17.64 9.35
C SER A 658 -22.55 -19.06 9.42
N THR A 659 -23.21 -19.93 10.19
CA THR A 659 -22.90 -21.37 10.24
C THR A 659 -23.80 -22.16 9.30
N PRO A 660 -23.39 -23.37 8.86
CA PRO A 660 -24.25 -24.29 8.10
C PRO A 660 -25.62 -24.51 8.75
N SER A 661 -25.68 -24.65 10.09
CA SER A 661 -26.93 -24.85 10.83
C SER A 661 -27.81 -23.60 10.88
N GLN A 662 -27.23 -22.40 10.86
CA GLN A 662 -27.98 -21.14 10.77
C GLN A 662 -28.55 -20.96 9.37
N VAL A 663 -27.74 -21.20 8.33
CA VAL A 663 -28.21 -21.16 6.93
C VAL A 663 -29.33 -22.18 6.71
N ALA A 664 -29.15 -23.43 7.16
CA ALA A 664 -30.16 -24.47 7.05
C ALA A 664 -31.46 -24.14 7.80
N ALA A 665 -31.39 -23.36 8.87
CA ALA A 665 -32.54 -22.89 9.65
C ALA A 665 -33.17 -21.59 9.11
N GLY A 666 -32.69 -21.06 7.97
CA GLY A 666 -33.13 -19.78 7.41
C GLY A 666 -32.81 -18.59 8.31
N LYS A 667 -31.81 -18.70 9.19
CA LYS A 667 -31.40 -17.63 10.11
C LYS A 667 -30.35 -16.75 9.43
N THR A 668 -30.52 -15.45 9.56
CA THR A 668 -29.47 -14.48 9.22
C THR A 668 -28.27 -14.68 10.15
N GLY A 669 -27.06 -14.68 9.58
CA GLY A 669 -25.81 -14.76 10.34
C GLY A 669 -25.62 -13.58 11.30
N ILE A 670 -24.67 -13.70 12.21
CA ILE A 670 -24.28 -12.61 13.12
C ILE A 670 -23.57 -11.51 12.31
N ARG A 671 -23.95 -10.25 12.54
CA ARG A 671 -23.44 -9.07 11.84
C ARG A 671 -23.00 -8.00 12.82
N GLY A 672 -22.07 -7.16 12.38
CA GLY A 672 -21.86 -5.85 13.00
C GLY A 672 -21.37 -5.89 14.45
N LEU A 673 -20.70 -6.97 14.86
CA LEU A 673 -20.17 -7.13 16.23
C LEU A 673 -19.15 -6.04 16.60
N VAL A 674 -18.47 -5.46 15.60
CA VAL A 674 -17.38 -4.49 15.79
C VAL A 674 -17.42 -3.29 14.83
N ASP A 675 -18.17 -3.35 13.72
CA ASP A 675 -18.33 -2.24 12.79
C ASP A 675 -19.71 -2.27 12.11
N ASN A 676 -20.46 -1.17 12.21
CA ASN A 676 -21.80 -1.00 11.66
C ASN A 676 -21.88 0.10 10.58
N ILE A 677 -20.76 0.71 10.16
CA ILE A 677 -20.75 2.01 9.44
C ILE A 677 -20.21 1.91 7.99
N SER A 678 -20.21 0.72 7.40
CA SER A 678 -19.88 0.56 5.98
C SER A 678 -21.09 0.83 5.10
N ARG A 679 -20.92 1.63 4.03
CA ARG A 679 -21.95 1.89 3.00
C ARG A 679 -21.36 1.72 1.61
N LEU A 680 -22.18 1.29 0.66
CA LEU A 680 -21.78 1.28 -0.75
C LEU A 680 -21.42 2.70 -1.18
N ALA A 681 -20.32 2.85 -1.93
CA ALA A 681 -19.87 4.16 -2.41
C ALA A 681 -20.92 4.82 -3.29
N PHE A 682 -21.68 4.00 -4.02
CA PHE A 682 -22.83 4.31 -4.87
C PHE A 682 -23.79 3.13 -4.69
N GLY A 683 -25.06 3.30 -4.31
CA GLY A 683 -25.97 2.13 -4.32
C GLY A 683 -27.07 2.02 -3.28
N GLY A 684 -26.78 2.21 -1.99
CA GLY A 684 -27.62 1.64 -0.94
C GLY A 684 -28.07 2.61 0.15
N LYS A 685 -29.31 2.42 0.64
CA LYS A 685 -29.70 2.87 1.98
C LYS A 685 -28.67 2.33 2.97
N GLY A 686 -28.31 3.15 3.96
CA GLY A 686 -27.37 2.73 5.01
C GLY A 686 -27.86 1.47 5.71
N GLU A 687 -27.33 0.30 5.34
CA GLU A 687 -27.48 -0.90 6.12
C GLU A 687 -26.54 -0.79 7.33
N LYS A 688 -27.03 -1.16 8.51
CA LYS A 688 -26.17 -1.40 9.66
C LYS A 688 -25.20 -2.52 9.26
N GLY A 689 -23.90 -2.23 9.35
CA GLY A 689 -22.82 -3.05 8.81
C GLY A 689 -22.98 -4.56 8.96
N GLY A 690 -22.64 -5.26 7.88
CA GLY A 690 -22.93 -6.66 7.63
C GLY A 690 -23.96 -6.77 6.52
N SER A 691 -23.53 -6.88 5.28
CA SER A 691 -24.44 -7.02 4.15
C SER A 691 -25.35 -8.24 4.33
N ASN A 692 -26.60 -8.13 3.88
CA ASN A 692 -27.44 -9.30 3.63
C ASN A 692 -26.82 -10.28 2.63
N ASP A 693 -25.90 -9.80 1.82
CA ASP A 693 -25.35 -10.50 0.67
C ASP A 693 -24.13 -11.37 0.95
N CYS A 694 -23.83 -11.68 2.22
CA CYS A 694 -22.81 -12.68 2.53
C CYS A 694 -23.33 -14.13 2.42
N GLY A 695 -24.58 -14.31 2.00
CA GLY A 695 -25.17 -15.60 1.60
C GLY A 695 -26.51 -15.38 0.89
N SER A 696 -26.58 -15.87 -0.35
CA SER A 696 -27.72 -16.02 -1.27
C SER A 696 -28.50 -14.78 -1.74
N ASP A 697 -28.61 -14.64 -3.07
CA ASP A 697 -29.85 -15.09 -3.71
C ASP A 697 -29.65 -15.62 -5.15
N MET A 698 -30.37 -16.70 -5.44
CA MET A 698 -30.65 -17.32 -6.75
C MET A 698 -29.61 -18.29 -7.37
N ILE A 699 -29.53 -19.53 -6.86
CA ILE A 699 -29.27 -20.76 -7.67
C ILE A 699 -29.60 -22.07 -6.91
N CYS A 700 -29.68 -22.06 -5.58
CA CYS A 700 -29.67 -23.31 -4.81
C CYS A 700 -31.04 -23.96 -4.49
N GLN A 701 -32.12 -23.65 -5.22
CA GLN A 701 -33.42 -24.35 -5.04
C GLN A 701 -33.62 -25.55 -5.97
N THR A 702 -32.87 -25.69 -7.07
CA THR A 702 -33.12 -26.74 -8.07
C THR A 702 -32.38 -28.05 -7.79
N LEU A 703 -31.28 -28.03 -7.04
CA LEU A 703 -30.41 -29.20 -6.82
C LEU A 703 -30.84 -30.12 -5.65
N ARG A 704 -31.71 -29.65 -4.74
CA ARG A 704 -32.22 -30.47 -3.63
C ARG A 704 -33.20 -31.57 -4.06
N ALA A 705 -33.75 -31.50 -5.27
CA ALA A 705 -34.67 -32.50 -5.80
C ALA A 705 -33.97 -33.69 -6.48
N ALA A 706 -32.71 -33.54 -6.92
CA ALA A 706 -32.03 -34.56 -7.73
C ALA A 706 -31.28 -35.62 -6.90
N VAL A 707 -30.87 -35.31 -5.66
CA VAL A 707 -30.01 -36.21 -4.86
C VAL A 707 -30.80 -37.22 -4.01
N LEU A 708 -32.12 -37.07 -3.90
CA LEU A 708 -32.99 -37.99 -3.15
C LEU A 708 -33.68 -39.07 -4.01
N ALA A 709 -33.44 -39.13 -5.31
CA ALA A 709 -34.04 -40.11 -6.21
C ALA A 709 -32.96 -40.72 -7.13
N GLY A 710 -32.35 -41.83 -6.71
CA GLY A 710 -31.33 -42.48 -7.54
C GLY A 710 -30.69 -43.71 -6.92
N SER A 711 -31.50 -44.63 -6.41
CA SER A 711 -31.05 -45.99 -6.09
C SER A 711 -30.89 -46.80 -7.37
N GLN A 712 -29.69 -47.30 -7.65
CA GLN A 712 -29.35 -48.67 -8.12
C GLN A 712 -28.00 -48.69 -8.89
N ALA A 713 -27.11 -49.59 -8.48
CA ALA A 713 -25.95 -50.03 -9.29
C ALA A 713 -26.44 -50.93 -10.46
N PRO A 714 -25.67 -51.14 -11.57
CA PRO A 714 -24.57 -52.14 -11.54
C PRO A 714 -23.39 -51.99 -12.56
N ASN A 715 -22.32 -52.73 -12.21
CA ASN A 715 -21.40 -53.59 -13.00
C ASN A 715 -20.27 -53.13 -13.94
N GLU A 716 -19.18 -53.91 -13.78
CA GLU A 716 -17.94 -54.08 -14.52
C GLU A 716 -18.13 -54.32 -16.03
N THR A 717 -17.44 -53.56 -16.88
CA THR A 717 -16.60 -53.98 -18.04
C THR A 717 -16.39 -52.80 -19.00
N ALA A 718 -15.18 -52.22 -19.01
CA ALA A 718 -14.65 -51.44 -20.14
C ALA A 718 -13.14 -51.18 -19.92
N VAL A 719 -12.35 -52.25 -19.94
CA VAL A 719 -10.91 -52.21 -20.16
C VAL A 719 -10.69 -52.78 -21.57
N ASN A 720 -9.84 -52.10 -22.36
CA ASN A 720 -9.36 -52.42 -23.72
C ASN A 720 -10.13 -51.79 -24.88
N GLU A 721 -9.72 -50.58 -25.27
CA GLU A 721 -9.41 -50.28 -26.67
C GLU A 721 -8.65 -48.96 -26.77
N LEU A 722 -7.36 -49.05 -27.13
CA LEU A 722 -6.52 -48.07 -27.86
C LEU A 722 -5.05 -48.22 -27.45
N ALA A 723 -4.52 -49.42 -27.69
CA ALA A 723 -3.10 -49.63 -27.92
C ALA A 723 -2.94 -50.03 -29.39
N ARG A 724 -2.51 -49.09 -30.24
CA ARG A 724 -1.84 -49.33 -31.52
C ARG A 724 -1.58 -47.98 -32.21
N LEU A 725 -0.34 -47.52 -32.13
CA LEU A 725 0.47 -46.95 -33.21
C LEU A 725 1.63 -46.17 -32.57
N ASP A 726 2.72 -46.86 -32.29
CA ASP A 726 4.04 -46.19 -32.25
C ASP A 726 5.16 -47.24 -32.35
N GLU A 727 5.53 -47.56 -33.59
CA GLU A 727 6.88 -47.98 -33.94
C GLU A 727 7.19 -47.47 -35.35
N LEU A 728 8.12 -46.52 -35.45
CA LEU A 728 9.20 -46.47 -36.46
C LEU A 728 9.93 -45.12 -36.36
N HIS A 729 11.10 -45.10 -35.71
CA HIS A 729 12.41 -44.89 -36.35
C HIS A 729 13.55 -44.82 -35.32
N LYS A 730 14.60 -45.62 -35.56
CA LYS A 730 15.85 -45.71 -34.78
C LYS A 730 17.04 -45.23 -35.63
N LYS A 731 17.90 -44.40 -35.02
CA LYS A 731 19.40 -44.45 -35.01
C LYS A 731 20.20 -43.96 -36.26
N PRO A 732 21.54 -43.70 -36.17
CA PRO A 732 22.13 -42.38 -35.85
C PRO A 732 23.28 -41.97 -36.84
N SER A 733 23.86 -40.78 -36.73
CA SER A 733 25.20 -40.53 -37.33
C SER A 733 25.99 -39.40 -36.66
N ARG A 734 27.30 -39.65 -36.55
CA ARG A 734 28.42 -38.85 -35.99
C ARG A 734 28.74 -37.60 -36.80
N ILE A 735 29.26 -36.55 -36.14
CA ILE A 735 30.42 -35.75 -36.62
C ILE A 735 31.26 -35.27 -35.41
N ASP A 736 32.58 -35.51 -35.49
CA ASP A 736 33.65 -34.84 -34.71
C ASP A 736 34.16 -33.61 -35.49
N SER A 737 34.45 -32.49 -34.82
CA SER A 737 35.74 -31.76 -34.82
C SER A 737 35.63 -30.26 -34.49
N ASN A 738 36.27 -29.90 -33.37
CA ASN A 738 37.02 -28.69 -32.99
C ASN A 738 36.75 -27.34 -33.69
N THR A 739 36.33 -26.34 -32.90
CA THR A 739 37.07 -25.07 -32.71
C THR A 739 36.64 -24.43 -31.37
N THR A 740 37.62 -24.13 -30.51
CA THR A 740 37.46 -23.55 -29.17
C THR A 740 37.34 -22.03 -29.23
N ILE A 741 36.30 -21.44 -28.63
CA ILE A 741 36.31 -20.07 -28.08
C ILE A 741 35.62 -20.10 -26.71
N THR A 742 36.37 -19.75 -25.66
CA THR A 742 35.94 -19.73 -24.27
C THR A 742 35.29 -18.38 -23.93
N ILE A 743 33.99 -18.35 -23.62
CA ILE A 743 33.36 -17.36 -22.72
C ILE A 743 32.29 -18.05 -21.89
N THR A 744 32.52 -18.10 -20.59
CA THR A 744 31.61 -18.55 -19.53
C THR A 744 30.56 -17.47 -19.29
N THR A 745 29.26 -17.80 -19.34
CA THR A 745 28.22 -17.45 -18.35
C THR A 745 26.83 -17.70 -18.93
N THR A 746 26.19 -18.73 -18.42
CA THR A 746 24.73 -18.87 -18.33
C THR A 746 24.20 -17.94 -17.25
N ALA A 747 23.20 -17.13 -17.58
CA ALA A 747 22.36 -16.46 -16.61
C ALA A 747 20.91 -16.58 -17.10
N ASN A 748 20.13 -17.40 -16.40
CA ASN A 748 18.70 -17.23 -16.30
C ASN A 748 18.28 -17.60 -14.87
N MET A 749 17.71 -16.60 -14.20
CA MET A 749 16.50 -16.66 -13.39
C MET A 749 16.42 -17.68 -12.24
N SER A 750 16.66 -17.15 -11.04
CA SER A 750 15.67 -16.92 -9.97
C SER A 750 14.43 -17.80 -9.83
N THR A 751 14.14 -18.20 -8.59
CA THR A 751 12.81 -18.10 -7.88
C THR A 751 12.84 -19.01 -6.63
N GLY A 752 12.41 -18.60 -5.43
CA GLY A 752 11.33 -17.66 -5.14
C GLY A 752 10.01 -18.44 -4.95
N SER A 753 9.38 -18.33 -3.78
CA SER A 753 8.00 -18.78 -3.44
C SER A 753 7.15 -19.00 -4.68
N SER A 754 6.78 -20.25 -4.97
CA SER A 754 6.24 -20.64 -6.27
C SER A 754 4.82 -20.09 -6.47
N HIS A 755 4.74 -18.83 -6.87
CA HIS A 755 3.65 -18.36 -7.68
C HIS A 755 3.67 -19.22 -8.94
N LYS A 756 2.50 -19.77 -9.30
CA LYS A 756 2.39 -20.58 -10.52
C LYS A 756 2.86 -19.80 -11.76
N TYR A 757 2.70 -18.47 -11.74
CA TYR A 757 3.12 -17.51 -12.77
C TYR A 757 3.71 -16.24 -12.16
N ASP A 758 4.47 -15.46 -12.94
CA ASP A 758 5.14 -14.21 -12.49
C ASP A 758 4.13 -13.18 -11.91
N PRO A 759 4.26 -12.81 -10.62
CA PRO A 759 3.37 -11.84 -9.98
C PRO A 759 3.63 -10.38 -10.42
N ASN A 760 4.81 -10.06 -10.97
CA ASN A 760 5.23 -8.70 -11.32
C ASN A 760 4.94 -8.32 -12.78
N PHE A 761 4.60 -9.29 -13.63
CA PHE A 761 4.30 -9.07 -15.04
C PHE A 761 3.19 -8.03 -15.27
N THR A 762 2.12 -8.07 -14.47
CA THR A 762 0.98 -7.16 -14.62
C THR A 762 1.30 -5.72 -14.20
N PRO A 763 1.88 -5.47 -13.01
CA PRO A 763 2.39 -4.14 -12.64
C PRO A 763 3.30 -3.53 -13.71
N HIS A 764 4.27 -4.30 -14.23
CA HIS A 764 5.21 -3.83 -15.23
C HIS A 764 4.50 -3.32 -16.50
N VAL A 765 3.50 -4.05 -17.02
CA VAL A 765 2.73 -3.62 -18.19
C VAL A 765 1.95 -2.32 -17.93
N ILE A 766 1.39 -2.15 -16.74
CA ILE A 766 0.65 -0.93 -16.37
C ILE A 766 1.60 0.28 -16.28
N GLU A 767 2.81 0.05 -15.77
CA GLU A 767 3.85 1.08 -15.61
C GLU A 767 4.41 1.59 -16.94
N THR A 768 4.26 0.84 -18.05
CA THR A 768 4.63 1.31 -19.39
C THR A 768 3.74 2.45 -19.95
N CYS A 769 2.68 2.85 -19.24
CA CYS A 769 1.85 3.99 -19.66
C CYS A 769 2.68 5.29 -19.73
N GLY A 770 2.77 5.89 -20.92
CA GLY A 770 3.52 7.13 -21.13
C GLY A 770 2.95 8.36 -20.41
N PRO A 771 3.72 9.45 -20.31
CA PRO A 771 3.40 10.63 -19.50
C PRO A 771 2.16 11.41 -19.96
N ASN A 772 1.76 11.26 -21.23
CA ASN A 772 0.56 11.89 -21.79
C ASN A 772 -0.73 11.11 -21.51
N THR A 773 -0.65 9.95 -20.85
CA THR A 773 -1.84 9.16 -20.52
C THR A 773 -2.63 9.86 -19.42
N SER A 774 -3.87 10.25 -19.73
CA SER A 774 -4.73 10.94 -18.76
C SER A 774 -4.95 10.07 -17.51
N PRO A 775 -5.17 10.67 -16.33
CA PRO A 775 -5.43 9.91 -15.10
C PRO A 775 -6.60 8.92 -15.25
N ARG A 776 -7.66 9.31 -15.97
CA ARG A 776 -8.78 8.42 -16.27
C ARG A 776 -8.38 7.28 -17.19
N MET A 777 -7.55 7.53 -18.21
CA MET A 777 -7.06 6.47 -19.09
C MET A 777 -6.10 5.53 -18.37
N LYS A 778 -5.22 6.03 -17.48
CA LYS A 778 -4.34 5.20 -16.66
C LYS A 778 -5.13 4.33 -15.69
N GLN A 779 -6.22 4.85 -15.13
CA GLN A 779 -7.16 4.08 -14.32
C GLN A 779 -7.88 2.99 -15.14
N ILE A 780 -8.41 3.34 -16.32
CA ILE A 780 -9.11 2.38 -17.20
C ILE A 780 -8.15 1.28 -17.68
N PHE A 781 -6.99 1.66 -18.20
CA PHE A 781 -5.98 0.72 -18.69
C PHE A 781 -5.43 -0.16 -17.56
N GLY A 782 -5.08 0.44 -16.42
CA GLY A 782 -4.57 -0.29 -15.26
C GLY A 782 -5.56 -1.33 -14.73
N ALA A 783 -6.84 -0.96 -14.60
CA ALA A 783 -7.88 -1.90 -14.19
C ALA A 783 -8.09 -3.00 -15.23
N ALA A 784 -8.13 -2.66 -16.52
CA ALA A 784 -8.31 -3.63 -17.61
C ALA A 784 -7.17 -4.66 -17.67
N MET A 785 -5.91 -4.23 -17.61
CA MET A 785 -4.75 -5.14 -17.63
C MET A 785 -4.68 -6.03 -16.40
N LYS A 786 -5.09 -5.50 -15.23
CA LYS A 786 -5.19 -6.30 -14.02
C LYS A 786 -6.18 -7.46 -14.17
N HIS A 787 -7.43 -7.15 -14.53
CA HIS A 787 -8.46 -8.18 -14.68
C HIS A 787 -8.16 -9.15 -15.83
N LEU A 788 -7.60 -8.67 -16.94
CA LEU A 788 -7.24 -9.53 -18.08
C LEU A 788 -6.14 -10.53 -17.73
N HIS A 789 -5.05 -10.07 -17.10
CA HIS A 789 -3.94 -10.96 -16.71
C HIS A 789 -4.34 -11.89 -15.57
N ASP A 790 -5.15 -11.41 -14.62
CA ASP A 790 -5.64 -12.25 -13.52
C ASP A 790 -6.59 -13.34 -14.05
N PHE A 791 -7.47 -13.04 -15.02
CA PHE A 791 -8.27 -14.06 -15.71
C PHE A 791 -7.40 -15.13 -16.37
N ALA A 792 -6.37 -14.71 -17.14
CA ALA A 792 -5.47 -15.65 -17.80
C ALA A 792 -4.74 -16.57 -16.82
N ARG A 793 -4.36 -16.05 -15.64
CA ARG A 793 -3.75 -16.84 -14.56
C ARG A 793 -4.76 -17.74 -13.84
N GLU A 794 -5.98 -17.27 -13.63
CA GLU A 794 -7.04 -17.96 -12.90
C GLU A 794 -7.45 -19.26 -13.60
N ILE A 795 -7.56 -19.23 -14.93
CA ILE A 795 -7.99 -20.38 -15.73
C ILE A 795 -6.83 -21.19 -16.33
N ASP A 796 -5.57 -20.81 -16.04
CA ASP A 796 -4.38 -21.41 -16.66
C ASP A 796 -4.41 -21.39 -18.20
N LEU A 797 -4.73 -20.23 -18.78
CA LEU A 797 -5.00 -20.07 -20.21
C LEU A 797 -3.86 -20.62 -21.10
N THR A 798 -4.19 -21.57 -21.98
CA THR A 798 -3.21 -22.17 -22.89
C THR A 798 -2.99 -21.31 -24.15
N PRO A 799 -1.84 -21.45 -24.86
CA PRO A 799 -1.61 -20.76 -26.14
C PRO A 799 -2.67 -21.07 -27.19
N GLU A 800 -3.17 -22.30 -27.25
CA GLU A 800 -4.21 -22.73 -28.19
C GLU A 800 -5.56 -22.04 -27.89
N GLU A 801 -5.96 -21.98 -26.63
CA GLU A 801 -7.17 -21.26 -26.19
C GLU A 801 -7.03 -19.74 -26.42
N TRP A 802 -5.83 -19.19 -26.17
CA TRP A 802 -5.53 -17.79 -26.47
C TRP A 802 -5.65 -17.49 -27.97
N LEU A 803 -5.05 -18.31 -28.83
CA LEU A 803 -5.15 -18.14 -30.29
C LEU A 803 -6.59 -18.29 -30.79
N ALA A 804 -7.38 -19.21 -30.22
CA ALA A 804 -8.80 -19.34 -30.53
C ALA A 804 -9.58 -18.08 -30.14
N GLY A 805 -9.30 -17.49 -28.96
CA GLY A 805 -9.86 -16.21 -28.54
C GLY A 805 -9.46 -15.04 -29.45
N VAL A 806 -8.20 -14.99 -29.88
CA VAL A 806 -7.73 -13.99 -30.87
C VAL A 806 -8.46 -14.15 -32.20
N GLN A 807 -8.61 -15.37 -32.71
CA GLN A 807 -9.36 -15.63 -33.94
C GLN A 807 -10.83 -15.21 -33.79
N PHE A 808 -11.46 -15.52 -32.66
CA PHE A 808 -12.83 -15.12 -32.36
C PHE A 808 -13.02 -13.59 -32.44
N PHE A 809 -12.12 -12.80 -31.82
CA PHE A 809 -12.18 -11.34 -31.93
C PHE A 809 -11.89 -10.83 -33.36
N ASN A 810 -10.97 -11.46 -34.09
CA ASN A 810 -10.71 -11.10 -35.49
C ASN A 810 -11.95 -11.31 -36.38
N GLU A 811 -12.73 -12.36 -36.14
CA GLU A 811 -13.98 -12.62 -36.87
C GLU A 811 -15.02 -11.52 -36.64
N THR A 812 -15.08 -10.95 -35.42
CA THR A 812 -15.99 -9.82 -35.13
C THR A 812 -15.64 -8.58 -35.97
N GLY A 813 -14.34 -8.26 -36.10
CA GLY A 813 -13.85 -7.15 -36.91
C GLY A 813 -14.04 -7.38 -38.41
N LYS A 814 -13.88 -8.63 -38.87
CA LYS A 814 -14.14 -9.03 -40.26
C LYS A 814 -15.59 -8.80 -40.64
N ILE A 815 -16.55 -9.21 -39.81
CA ILE A 815 -17.98 -9.01 -40.07
C ILE A 815 -18.35 -7.52 -40.11
N TRP A 816 -17.76 -6.70 -39.23
CA TRP A 816 -17.93 -5.25 -39.30
C TRP A 816 -17.48 -4.68 -40.65
N ALA A 817 -16.31 -5.10 -41.14
CA ALA A 817 -15.77 -4.66 -42.42
C ALA A 817 -16.60 -5.16 -43.63
N GLU A 818 -16.93 -6.45 -43.67
CA GLU A 818 -17.71 -7.07 -44.76
C GLU A 818 -19.15 -6.57 -44.83
N SER A 819 -19.70 -6.12 -43.70
CA SER A 819 -21.01 -5.48 -43.65
C SER A 819 -20.99 -3.98 -43.95
N GLU A 820 -19.84 -3.41 -44.33
CA GLU A 820 -19.67 -1.96 -44.55
C GLU A 820 -20.07 -1.12 -43.32
N GLY A 821 -19.76 -1.61 -42.12
CA GLY A 821 -20.12 -0.95 -40.86
C GLY A 821 -21.59 -1.06 -40.48
N LYS A 822 -22.35 -1.98 -41.10
CA LYS A 822 -23.78 -2.20 -40.77
C LYS A 822 -23.97 -3.20 -39.63
N ARG A 823 -23.01 -4.09 -39.38
CA ARG A 823 -23.11 -5.15 -38.36
C ARG A 823 -21.94 -5.09 -37.38
N ASN A 824 -22.19 -4.55 -36.18
CA ASN A 824 -21.21 -4.48 -35.09
C ASN A 824 -21.32 -5.70 -34.16
N GLU A 825 -20.59 -6.76 -34.47
CA GLU A 825 -20.54 -7.96 -33.62
C GLU A 825 -19.90 -7.69 -32.25
N MET A 826 -18.95 -6.75 -32.16
CA MET A 826 -18.30 -6.43 -30.88
C MET A 826 -19.26 -5.72 -29.90
N HIS A 827 -20.13 -4.83 -30.40
CA HIS A 827 -21.21 -4.25 -29.60
C HIS A 827 -22.18 -5.35 -29.15
N ARG A 828 -22.63 -6.22 -30.06
CA ARG A 828 -23.51 -7.34 -29.70
C ARG A 828 -22.89 -8.28 -28.67
N LEU A 829 -21.59 -8.56 -28.76
CA LEU A 829 -20.87 -9.33 -27.74
C LEU A 829 -20.93 -8.65 -26.38
N SER A 830 -20.77 -7.32 -26.32
CA SER A 830 -20.90 -6.56 -25.08
C SER A 830 -22.30 -6.68 -24.46
N ASP A 831 -23.34 -6.81 -25.28
CA ASP A 831 -24.73 -6.97 -24.81
C ASP A 831 -24.92 -8.36 -24.19
N ILE A 832 -24.51 -9.43 -24.88
CA ILE A 832 -24.76 -10.81 -24.44
C ILE A 832 -23.89 -11.29 -23.28
N VAL A 833 -22.83 -10.54 -22.94
CA VAL A 833 -22.05 -10.74 -21.70
C VAL A 833 -22.49 -9.80 -20.57
N GLY A 834 -23.49 -8.94 -20.80
CA GLY A 834 -24.06 -8.03 -19.81
C GLY A 834 -23.27 -6.74 -19.57
N LEU A 835 -22.24 -6.46 -20.37
CA LEU A 835 -21.38 -5.29 -20.18
C LEU A 835 -22.13 -3.99 -20.48
N GLU A 836 -22.88 -3.91 -21.58
CA GLU A 836 -23.63 -2.69 -21.93
C GLU A 836 -24.71 -2.38 -20.87
N SER A 837 -25.41 -3.41 -20.39
CA SER A 837 -26.43 -3.28 -19.34
C SER A 837 -25.83 -2.78 -18.03
N LEU A 838 -24.68 -3.31 -17.62
CA LEU A 838 -23.94 -2.83 -16.45
C LEU A 838 -23.44 -1.39 -16.62
N VAL A 839 -22.88 -1.05 -17.78
CA VAL A 839 -22.44 0.33 -18.08
C VAL A 839 -23.62 1.30 -18.04
N THR A 840 -24.77 0.88 -18.55
CA THR A 840 -26.01 1.65 -18.53
C THR A 840 -26.50 1.88 -17.10
N GLU A 841 -26.44 0.86 -16.24
CA GLU A 841 -26.76 0.99 -14.83
C GLU A 841 -25.83 1.98 -14.13
N ILE A 842 -24.51 1.85 -14.31
CA ILE A 842 -23.52 2.77 -13.73
C ILE A 842 -23.77 4.22 -14.20
N ALA A 843 -24.03 4.42 -15.49
CA ALA A 843 -24.19 5.75 -16.07
C ALA A 843 -25.47 6.46 -15.61
N ASN A 844 -26.51 5.69 -15.29
CA ASN A 844 -27.84 6.21 -14.96
C ASN A 844 -28.23 6.01 -13.49
N TYR A 845 -27.29 5.57 -12.65
CA TYR A 845 -27.53 5.38 -11.23
C TYR A 845 -27.86 6.72 -10.54
N VAL A 846 -28.98 6.75 -9.82
CA VAL A 846 -29.41 7.90 -9.00
C VAL A 846 -29.59 7.43 -7.56
N ALA A 847 -28.76 7.93 -6.65
CA ALA A 847 -28.81 7.60 -5.23
C ALA A 847 -29.96 8.34 -4.54
N THR A 848 -30.91 7.61 -3.94
CA THR A 848 -32.05 8.20 -3.24
C THR A 848 -32.25 7.48 -1.91
N ASP A 849 -32.45 8.23 -0.83
CA ASP A 849 -32.64 7.68 0.52
C ASP A 849 -34.09 7.21 0.76
N ASP A 850 -35.02 7.45 -0.17
CA ASP A 850 -36.44 7.07 -0.14
C ASP A 850 -36.87 6.45 -1.48
N PRO A 851 -37.40 5.20 -1.51
CA PRO A 851 -37.85 4.52 -2.72
C PRO A 851 -38.93 5.28 -3.49
N LYS A 852 -39.66 6.20 -2.84
CA LYS A 852 -40.63 7.08 -3.52
C LYS A 852 -39.99 8.07 -4.48
N TYR A 853 -38.68 8.31 -4.36
CA TYR A 853 -37.95 9.31 -5.15
C TYR A 853 -36.97 8.67 -6.13
N SER A 854 -37.21 7.45 -6.60
CA SER A 854 -36.39 6.82 -7.64
C SER A 854 -36.88 7.20 -9.05
N PRO A 855 -35.98 7.53 -9.99
CA PRO A 855 -36.38 7.74 -11.38
C PRO A 855 -36.67 6.40 -12.06
N THR A 856 -37.34 6.42 -13.20
CA THR A 856 -37.51 5.23 -14.03
C THR A 856 -36.13 4.68 -14.43
N SER A 857 -35.93 3.37 -14.31
CA SER A 857 -34.67 2.74 -14.65
C SER A 857 -34.31 2.95 -16.12
N ALA A 858 -33.03 3.22 -16.37
CA ALA A 858 -32.47 3.20 -17.72
C ALA A 858 -32.14 1.77 -18.18
N ALA A 859 -32.27 1.51 -19.47
CA ALA A 859 -31.86 0.28 -20.15
C ALA A 859 -31.13 0.64 -21.46
N ILE A 860 -30.49 -0.35 -22.08
CA ILE A 860 -29.64 -0.13 -23.26
C ILE A 860 -30.43 0.55 -24.40
N LEU A 861 -29.77 1.44 -25.16
CA LEU A 861 -30.37 2.10 -26.32
C LEU A 861 -30.73 1.10 -27.41
N GLY A 862 -29.88 0.08 -27.59
CA GLY A 862 -29.98 -0.84 -28.70
C GLY A 862 -29.58 -0.20 -30.05
N PRO A 863 -29.18 -1.02 -31.03
CA PRO A 863 -28.61 -0.53 -32.30
C PRO A 863 -29.63 0.08 -33.27
N PHE A 864 -30.92 0.08 -32.93
CA PHE A 864 -32.01 0.33 -33.87
C PHE A 864 -32.73 1.66 -33.64
N TRP A 865 -32.20 2.57 -32.82
CA TRP A 865 -32.74 3.92 -32.69
C TRP A 865 -32.49 4.74 -33.97
N SER A 866 -33.49 5.53 -34.39
CA SER A 866 -33.42 6.37 -35.58
C SER A 866 -33.52 7.86 -35.19
N PRO A 867 -32.51 8.69 -35.49
CA PRO A 867 -32.61 10.14 -35.26
C PRO A 867 -33.70 10.78 -36.13
N ASN A 868 -34.11 10.13 -37.22
CA ASN A 868 -35.09 10.62 -38.18
C ASN A 868 -36.54 10.21 -37.86
N ALA A 869 -36.79 9.60 -36.68
CA ALA A 869 -38.15 9.27 -36.27
C ALA A 869 -39.08 10.50 -36.33
N PRO A 870 -40.30 10.36 -36.89
CA PRO A 870 -41.17 11.49 -37.19
C PRO A 870 -41.81 12.07 -35.93
N TRP A 871 -42.00 13.39 -35.92
CA TRP A 871 -42.86 14.06 -34.95
C TRP A 871 -44.33 13.81 -35.28
N ARG A 872 -45.11 13.43 -34.27
CA ARG A 872 -46.54 13.13 -34.38
C ARG A 872 -47.35 13.90 -33.34
N GLN A 873 -48.65 14.06 -33.55
CA GLN A 873 -49.53 14.72 -32.57
C GLN A 873 -49.90 13.76 -31.45
N LEU A 874 -50.14 14.27 -30.24
CA LEU A 874 -50.62 13.45 -29.13
C LEU A 874 -51.93 12.74 -29.49
N GLY A 875 -51.96 11.43 -29.33
CA GLY A 875 -53.08 10.55 -29.69
C GLY A 875 -52.97 9.91 -31.08
N ASP A 876 -51.94 10.26 -31.87
CA ASP A 876 -51.72 9.63 -33.16
C ASP A 876 -51.21 8.18 -33.01
N SER A 877 -51.30 7.43 -34.11
CA SER A 877 -50.74 6.09 -34.22
C SER A 877 -49.33 6.13 -34.80
N ILE A 878 -48.43 5.33 -34.23
CA ILE A 878 -47.12 5.03 -34.84
C ILE A 878 -47.19 3.88 -35.85
N ILE A 879 -48.34 3.19 -35.94
CA ILE A 879 -48.59 2.06 -36.85
C ILE A 879 -48.96 2.63 -38.22
N GLN A 880 -48.12 2.41 -39.23
CA GLN A 880 -48.35 2.92 -40.59
C GLN A 880 -48.70 1.82 -41.59
N ASP A 881 -48.17 0.62 -41.38
CA ASP A 881 -48.28 -0.50 -42.31
C ASP A 881 -49.09 -1.67 -41.76
N PRO A 882 -49.60 -2.57 -42.62
CA PRO A 882 -50.27 -3.81 -42.21
C PRO A 882 -49.41 -4.70 -41.30
N HIS A 883 -50.05 -5.31 -40.30
CA HIS A 883 -49.41 -6.23 -39.34
C HIS A 883 -50.43 -7.23 -38.78
N GLU A 884 -49.92 -8.22 -38.05
CA GLU A 884 -50.73 -9.22 -37.30
C GLU A 884 -50.67 -9.01 -35.78
N GLY A 885 -50.01 -7.94 -35.33
CA GLY A 885 -49.90 -7.55 -33.93
C GLY A 885 -51.18 -7.00 -33.30
N ILE A 886 -51.14 -6.82 -31.97
CA ILE A 886 -52.27 -6.35 -31.17
C ILE A 886 -52.17 -4.83 -30.98
N VAL A 887 -53.13 -4.08 -31.52
CA VAL A 887 -53.20 -2.63 -31.35
C VAL A 887 -53.49 -2.29 -29.88
N THR A 888 -52.64 -1.44 -29.31
CA THR A 888 -52.63 -1.05 -27.90
C THR A 888 -52.71 0.46 -27.77
N TYR A 889 -53.56 0.94 -26.88
CA TYR A 889 -53.58 2.33 -26.43
C TYR A 889 -52.56 2.51 -25.30
N MET A 890 -51.52 3.30 -25.53
CA MET A 890 -50.48 3.60 -24.53
C MET A 890 -50.62 5.03 -24.04
N HIS A 891 -50.63 5.22 -22.73
CA HIS A 891 -50.71 6.54 -22.11
C HIS A 891 -50.06 6.59 -20.72
N GLY A 892 -49.85 7.79 -20.20
CA GLY A 892 -49.37 8.03 -18.84
C GLY A 892 -48.88 9.45 -18.64
N VAL A 893 -48.27 9.71 -17.49
CA VAL A 893 -47.77 11.03 -17.08
C VAL A 893 -46.27 10.98 -16.85
N ILE A 894 -45.55 11.97 -17.38
CA ILE A 894 -44.12 12.15 -17.09
C ILE A 894 -43.98 13.11 -15.92
N ARG A 895 -43.31 12.66 -14.84
CA ARG A 895 -43.25 13.36 -13.54
C ARG A 895 -41.83 13.67 -13.12
N ASP A 896 -41.70 14.75 -12.36
CA ASP A 896 -40.48 15.10 -11.64
C ASP A 896 -40.30 14.16 -10.45
N MET A 897 -39.12 13.55 -10.37
CA MET A 897 -38.78 12.59 -9.32
C MET A 897 -38.93 13.14 -7.90
N GLN A 898 -38.55 14.40 -7.63
CA GLN A 898 -38.58 14.99 -6.30
C GLN A 898 -39.97 15.50 -5.92
N THR A 899 -40.60 16.26 -6.82
CA THR A 899 -41.85 16.98 -6.54
C THR A 899 -43.09 16.17 -6.88
N GLN A 900 -42.93 15.09 -7.67
CA GLN A 900 -44.01 14.25 -8.21
C GLN A 900 -45.00 15.01 -9.10
N LYS A 901 -44.68 16.26 -9.45
CA LYS A 901 -45.49 17.10 -10.34
C LYS A 901 -45.29 16.67 -11.80
N PRO A 902 -46.33 16.74 -12.64
CA PRO A 902 -46.18 16.48 -14.07
C PRO A 902 -45.26 17.49 -14.75
N ILE A 903 -44.57 17.05 -15.80
CA ILE A 903 -43.61 17.85 -16.58
C ILE A 903 -44.17 18.09 -17.99
N PRO A 904 -44.54 19.33 -18.35
CA PRO A 904 -44.99 19.65 -19.69
C PRO A 904 -43.82 19.73 -20.68
N ASN A 905 -44.12 19.63 -21.99
CA ASN A 905 -43.15 19.79 -23.08
C ASN A 905 -41.97 18.80 -23.09
N VAL A 906 -42.08 17.65 -22.43
CA VAL A 906 -41.10 16.56 -22.50
C VAL A 906 -41.18 15.88 -23.85
N THR A 907 -40.03 15.58 -24.45
CA THR A 907 -39.95 14.75 -25.66
C THR A 907 -40.07 13.28 -25.28
N PHE A 908 -41.10 12.61 -25.78
CA PHE A 908 -41.29 11.16 -25.69
C PHE A 908 -40.98 10.54 -27.06
N ASP A 909 -39.83 9.87 -27.19
CA ASP A 909 -39.40 9.17 -28.41
C ASP A 909 -39.52 7.66 -28.21
N MET A 910 -40.19 6.98 -29.13
CA MET A 910 -40.49 5.55 -29.02
C MET A 910 -40.29 4.81 -30.33
N TRP A 911 -39.77 3.58 -30.22
CA TRP A 911 -39.65 2.65 -31.34
C TRP A 911 -39.81 1.19 -30.88
N GLN A 912 -40.32 0.34 -31.77
CA GLN A 912 -40.47 -1.09 -31.51
C GLN A 912 -40.39 -1.91 -32.80
N ALA A 913 -40.17 -3.22 -32.66
CA ALA A 913 -40.31 -4.16 -33.76
C ALA A 913 -41.79 -4.36 -34.14
N SER A 914 -42.03 -4.73 -35.39
CA SER A 914 -43.34 -5.18 -35.86
C SER A 914 -43.70 -6.57 -35.32
N SER A 915 -44.92 -7.02 -35.59
CA SER A 915 -45.43 -8.30 -35.08
C SER A 915 -44.68 -9.53 -35.59
N ASN A 916 -43.87 -9.38 -36.65
CA ASN A 916 -42.97 -10.39 -37.18
C ASN A 916 -41.56 -10.37 -36.54
N GLY A 917 -41.34 -9.53 -35.52
CA GLY A 917 -40.07 -9.42 -34.80
C GLY A 917 -38.97 -8.64 -35.54
N LYS A 918 -39.31 -7.88 -36.58
CA LYS A 918 -38.36 -7.07 -37.36
C LYS A 918 -38.67 -5.58 -37.28
N TYR A 919 -37.62 -4.76 -37.25
CA TYR A 919 -37.72 -3.31 -37.44
C TYR A 919 -37.85 -2.96 -38.92
N ASP A 920 -38.42 -1.80 -39.20
CA ASP A 920 -38.61 -1.21 -40.53
C ASP A 920 -37.44 -1.40 -41.50
N PHE A 921 -36.23 -1.01 -41.10
CA PHE A 921 -35.04 -1.09 -41.97
C PHE A 921 -34.57 -2.53 -42.25
N GLN A 922 -35.02 -3.51 -41.47
CA GLN A 922 -34.73 -4.94 -41.67
C GLN A 922 -35.77 -5.61 -42.58
N ASP A 923 -36.83 -4.88 -42.95
CA ASP A 923 -38.04 -5.43 -43.55
C ASP A 923 -38.66 -4.49 -44.58
N ALA A 924 -37.81 -3.86 -45.40
CA ALA A 924 -38.21 -2.87 -46.42
C ALA A 924 -39.24 -3.38 -47.45
N GLY A 925 -39.46 -4.70 -47.53
CA GLY A 925 -40.50 -5.30 -48.39
C GLY A 925 -41.90 -5.28 -47.78
N ASN A 926 -42.03 -5.13 -46.46
CA ASN A 926 -43.31 -5.19 -45.74
C ASN A 926 -43.59 -3.95 -44.87
N GLN A 927 -42.56 -3.12 -44.60
CA GLN A 927 -42.65 -1.95 -43.75
C GLN A 927 -42.09 -0.72 -44.47
N SER A 928 -42.79 0.40 -44.35
CA SER A 928 -42.32 1.72 -44.75
C SER A 928 -41.28 2.28 -43.77
N ASP A 929 -40.44 3.18 -44.25
CA ASP A 929 -39.41 3.82 -43.43
C ASP A 929 -40.02 4.54 -42.21
N ASN A 930 -39.48 4.27 -41.03
CA ASN A 930 -39.96 4.74 -39.72
C ASN A 930 -41.38 4.27 -39.31
N ASN A 931 -41.87 3.16 -39.87
CA ASN A 931 -43.01 2.44 -39.29
C ASN A 931 -42.71 2.05 -37.83
N LEU A 932 -43.72 2.16 -36.95
CA LEU A 932 -43.61 1.90 -35.51
C LEU A 932 -42.56 2.76 -34.79
N ARG A 933 -42.36 4.00 -35.28
CA ARG A 933 -41.54 5.03 -34.64
C ARG A 933 -42.31 6.34 -34.50
N GLY A 934 -42.06 7.07 -33.41
CA GLY A 934 -42.67 8.38 -33.24
C GLY A 934 -42.11 9.19 -32.07
N LYS A 935 -42.04 10.51 -32.28
CA LYS A 935 -41.71 11.51 -31.27
C LYS A 935 -42.93 12.36 -30.94
N PHE A 936 -43.19 12.54 -29.66
CA PHE A 936 -44.32 13.30 -29.15
C PHE A 936 -43.85 14.33 -28.12
N LYS A 937 -44.63 15.39 -27.92
CA LYS A 937 -44.47 16.33 -26.81
C LYS A 937 -45.59 16.11 -25.80
N THR A 938 -45.25 16.01 -24.52
CA THR A 938 -46.28 15.97 -23.47
C THR A 938 -47.08 17.27 -23.43
N ASP A 939 -48.36 17.18 -23.06
CA ASP A 939 -49.22 18.37 -22.91
C ASP A 939 -48.95 19.13 -21.60
N ASP A 940 -49.74 20.17 -21.33
CA ASP A 940 -49.58 21.03 -20.13
C ASP A 940 -49.72 20.25 -18.81
N ASN A 941 -50.36 19.09 -18.83
CA ASN A 941 -50.49 18.19 -17.67
C ASN A 941 -49.41 17.11 -17.64
N GLY A 942 -48.38 17.20 -18.51
CA GLY A 942 -47.31 16.22 -18.61
C GLY A 942 -47.76 14.86 -19.17
N GLU A 943 -48.95 14.79 -19.78
CA GLU A 943 -49.50 13.55 -20.31
C GLU A 943 -48.96 13.24 -21.71
N TYR A 944 -48.73 11.96 -21.98
CA TYR A 944 -48.53 11.43 -23.33
C TYR A 944 -49.58 10.36 -23.63
N ARG A 945 -49.92 10.20 -24.92
CA ARG A 945 -50.90 9.22 -25.39
C ARG A 945 -50.68 8.92 -26.87
N LEU A 946 -50.77 7.64 -27.25
CA LEU A 946 -50.60 7.18 -28.63
C LEU A 946 -51.21 5.79 -28.85
N TYR A 947 -51.28 5.36 -30.12
CA TYR A 947 -51.49 3.96 -30.47
C TYR A 947 -50.20 3.30 -30.94
N CYS A 948 -49.95 2.11 -30.42
CA CYS A 948 -48.79 1.27 -30.75
C CYS A 948 -49.18 -0.21 -30.80
N LEU A 949 -48.22 -1.12 -31.01
CA LEU A 949 -48.47 -2.55 -30.89
C LEU A 949 -48.01 -3.05 -29.52
N ARG A 950 -48.72 -4.02 -28.95
CA ARG A 950 -48.13 -4.87 -27.90
C ARG A 950 -46.89 -5.52 -28.51
N PRO A 951 -45.71 -5.44 -27.86
CA PRO A 951 -44.48 -5.89 -28.47
C PRO A 951 -44.44 -7.42 -28.63
N THR A 952 -43.56 -7.89 -29.52
CA THR A 952 -43.31 -9.31 -29.81
C THR A 952 -41.85 -9.65 -29.51
N ALA A 953 -41.62 -10.81 -28.88
CA ALA A 953 -40.28 -11.33 -28.63
C ALA A 953 -39.58 -11.72 -29.93
N TYR A 954 -38.26 -11.56 -30.00
CA TYR A 954 -37.49 -11.90 -31.19
C TYR A 954 -36.11 -12.46 -30.84
N SER A 955 -35.54 -13.22 -31.77
CA SER A 955 -34.19 -13.78 -31.64
C SER A 955 -33.14 -12.76 -32.08
N LEU A 956 -32.02 -12.70 -31.36
CA LEU A 956 -30.77 -12.19 -31.93
C LEU A 956 -30.37 -13.03 -33.16
N PRO A 957 -29.60 -12.49 -34.11
CA PRO A 957 -29.14 -13.27 -35.26
C PRO A 957 -28.34 -14.50 -34.82
N GLN A 958 -28.61 -15.64 -35.46
CA GLN A 958 -28.06 -16.96 -35.12
C GLN A 958 -26.88 -17.32 -36.02
N ASP A 959 -26.01 -16.35 -36.27
CA ASP A 959 -24.80 -16.49 -37.06
C ASP A 959 -23.69 -15.58 -36.52
N GLY A 960 -22.44 -15.90 -36.85
CA GLY A 960 -21.27 -15.13 -36.41
C GLY A 960 -20.84 -15.39 -34.95
N PRO A 961 -19.81 -14.67 -34.47
CA PRO A 961 -19.17 -14.92 -33.17
C PRO A 961 -20.10 -14.81 -31.96
N ALA A 962 -21.02 -13.84 -31.92
CA ALA A 962 -21.97 -13.73 -30.81
C ALA A 962 -22.86 -14.97 -30.69
N TRP A 963 -23.31 -15.55 -31.82
CA TRP A 963 -24.07 -16.80 -31.81
C TRP A 963 -23.21 -17.99 -31.39
N GLN A 964 -21.97 -18.09 -31.89
CA GLN A 964 -21.04 -19.15 -31.49
C GLN A 964 -20.79 -19.12 -29.98
N LEU A 965 -20.64 -17.93 -29.37
CA LEU A 965 -20.48 -17.80 -27.92
C LEU A 965 -21.74 -18.26 -27.17
N LEU A 966 -22.93 -17.84 -27.61
CA LEU A 966 -24.19 -18.30 -27.02
C LEU A 966 -24.33 -19.83 -27.06
N GLN A 967 -23.93 -20.46 -28.17
CA GLN A 967 -23.89 -21.92 -28.27
C GLN A 967 -22.86 -22.54 -27.32
N ALA A 968 -21.67 -21.96 -27.22
CA ALA A 968 -20.59 -22.46 -26.35
C ALA A 968 -20.95 -22.42 -24.86
N ILE A 969 -21.81 -21.48 -24.44
CA ILE A 969 -22.29 -21.34 -23.06
C ILE A 969 -23.72 -21.86 -22.85
N ASP A 970 -24.26 -22.60 -23.82
CA ASP A 970 -25.62 -23.18 -23.80
C ASP A 970 -26.74 -22.17 -23.45
N ARG A 971 -26.71 -21.01 -24.12
CA ARG A 971 -27.68 -19.92 -23.93
C ARG A 971 -28.50 -19.67 -25.18
N HIS A 972 -29.81 -19.50 -25.02
CA HIS A 972 -30.70 -19.18 -26.14
C HIS A 972 -30.48 -17.74 -26.65
N PRO A 973 -30.88 -17.40 -27.89
CA PRO A 973 -30.69 -16.06 -28.47
C PRO A 973 -31.89 -15.11 -28.25
N MET A 974 -32.93 -15.53 -27.53
CA MET A 974 -34.19 -14.79 -27.43
C MET A 974 -34.08 -13.53 -26.57
N ARG A 975 -34.65 -12.43 -27.08
CA ARG A 975 -34.98 -11.21 -26.35
C ARG A 975 -36.47 -11.25 -25.98
N PRO A 976 -36.86 -10.87 -24.76
CA PRO A 976 -38.26 -10.70 -24.40
C PRO A 976 -38.91 -9.64 -25.28
N ALA A 977 -40.22 -9.72 -25.47
CA ALA A 977 -40.97 -8.66 -26.13
C ALA A 977 -40.72 -7.31 -25.45
N HIS A 978 -40.36 -6.27 -26.20
CA HIS A 978 -40.13 -4.95 -25.62
C HIS A 978 -40.45 -3.77 -26.55
N ILE A 979 -40.68 -2.61 -25.93
CA ILE A 979 -40.77 -1.30 -26.57
C ILE A 979 -39.61 -0.44 -26.04
N HIS A 980 -38.89 0.24 -26.92
CA HIS A 980 -37.86 1.19 -26.50
C HIS A 980 -38.41 2.60 -26.36
N LEU A 981 -37.87 3.31 -25.37
CA LEU A 981 -38.21 4.69 -25.04
C LEU A 981 -36.93 5.53 -24.88
N MET A 982 -36.95 6.76 -25.39
CA MET A 982 -35.97 7.80 -25.10
C MET A 982 -36.72 9.07 -24.71
N ILE A 983 -36.59 9.46 -23.44
CA ILE A 983 -37.31 10.59 -22.87
C ILE A 983 -36.32 11.70 -22.58
N THR A 984 -36.54 12.89 -23.16
CA THR A 984 -35.60 14.01 -23.06
C THR A 984 -36.30 15.33 -22.73
N HIS A 985 -35.67 16.14 -21.88
CA HIS A 985 -36.09 17.50 -21.56
C HIS A 985 -34.86 18.36 -21.21
N ASP A 986 -34.93 19.66 -21.45
CA ASP A 986 -33.77 20.54 -21.25
C ASP A 986 -33.35 20.64 -19.79
N GLN A 987 -34.31 20.52 -18.87
CA GLN A 987 -34.11 20.62 -17.42
C GLN A 987 -33.95 19.28 -16.69
N TYR A 988 -34.17 18.14 -17.35
CA TYR A 988 -34.10 16.79 -16.72
C TYR A 988 -33.07 15.91 -17.40
N LYS A 989 -32.46 14.99 -16.65
CA LYS A 989 -31.59 13.96 -17.20
C LYS A 989 -32.41 13.11 -18.19
N PRO A 990 -31.88 12.84 -19.39
CA PRO A 990 -32.55 11.97 -20.32
C PRO A 990 -32.58 10.53 -19.75
N VAL A 991 -33.65 9.79 -20.00
CA VAL A 991 -33.71 8.36 -19.74
C VAL A 991 -33.93 7.62 -21.05
N VAL A 992 -33.03 6.68 -21.34
CA VAL A 992 -33.18 5.69 -22.40
C VAL A 992 -33.55 4.38 -21.71
N THR A 993 -34.64 3.75 -22.13
CA THR A 993 -35.14 2.54 -21.46
C THR A 993 -35.93 1.63 -22.40
N GLN A 994 -36.35 0.48 -21.87
CA GLN A 994 -37.15 -0.53 -22.55
C GLN A 994 -38.24 -1.00 -21.59
N ILE A 995 -39.45 -1.28 -22.06
CA ILE A 995 -40.53 -1.86 -21.24
C ILE A 995 -40.96 -3.22 -21.79
N TYR A 996 -41.36 -4.12 -20.89
CA TYR A 996 -41.57 -5.53 -21.19
C TYR A 996 -42.94 -6.02 -20.70
N PRO A 997 -43.73 -6.76 -21.50
CA PRO A 997 -44.95 -7.39 -21.02
C PRO A 997 -44.63 -8.43 -19.93
N LYS A 998 -45.32 -8.34 -18.79
CA LYS A 998 -45.14 -9.23 -17.64
C LYS A 998 -45.37 -10.71 -17.91
N ASP A 999 -46.15 -11.02 -18.94
CA ASP A 999 -46.49 -12.38 -19.35
C ASP A 999 -45.53 -12.95 -20.42
N ASP A 1000 -44.44 -12.25 -20.75
CA ASP A 1000 -43.45 -12.76 -21.69
C ASP A 1000 -42.58 -13.86 -21.06
N PRO A 1001 -42.39 -15.02 -21.72
CA PRO A 1001 -41.66 -16.15 -21.14
C PRO A 1001 -40.14 -15.93 -21.07
N TRP A 1002 -39.59 -14.93 -21.76
CA TRP A 1002 -38.15 -14.70 -21.84
C TRP A 1002 -37.63 -13.65 -20.85
N LEU A 1003 -38.48 -13.11 -19.96
CA LEU A 1003 -38.08 -12.09 -18.99
C LEU A 1003 -36.93 -12.55 -18.09
N ALA A 1004 -37.04 -13.77 -17.53
CA ALA A 1004 -36.08 -14.32 -16.59
C ALA A 1004 -34.74 -14.72 -17.25
N THR A 1005 -34.72 -14.82 -18.57
CA THR A 1005 -33.59 -15.35 -19.33
C THR A 1005 -33.19 -14.43 -20.48
N ASP A 1006 -33.50 -13.12 -20.38
CA ASP A 1006 -33.15 -12.14 -21.40
C ASP A 1006 -31.66 -12.20 -21.75
N THR A 1007 -31.37 -12.48 -23.01
CA THR A 1007 -30.02 -12.80 -23.48
C THR A 1007 -29.03 -11.65 -23.31
N VAL A 1008 -29.51 -10.41 -23.15
CA VAL A 1008 -28.64 -9.22 -22.96
C VAL A 1008 -28.77 -8.55 -21.59
N PHE A 1009 -29.54 -9.14 -20.66
CA PHE A 1009 -29.65 -8.63 -19.29
C PHE A 1009 -30.20 -7.19 -19.18
N ALA A 1010 -31.15 -6.80 -20.05
CA ALA A 1010 -31.71 -5.44 -20.03
C ALA A 1010 -32.99 -5.31 -19.17
N VAL A 1011 -33.62 -6.44 -18.82
CA VAL A 1011 -34.84 -6.48 -18.01
C VAL A 1011 -34.57 -5.98 -16.59
N LYS A 1012 -35.41 -5.05 -16.12
CA LYS A 1012 -35.44 -4.54 -14.74
C LYS A 1012 -36.87 -4.56 -14.23
N ASP A 1013 -37.03 -4.79 -12.93
CA ASP A 1013 -38.35 -5.05 -12.32
C ASP A 1013 -39.36 -3.90 -12.54
N ASP A 1014 -38.91 -2.65 -12.48
CA ASP A 1014 -39.77 -1.46 -12.68
C ASP A 1014 -40.17 -1.24 -14.15
N LEU A 1015 -39.55 -1.98 -15.07
CA LEU A 1015 -39.80 -1.91 -16.51
C LEU A 1015 -40.72 -3.03 -17.01
N VAL A 1016 -41.12 -3.95 -16.13
CA VAL A 1016 -42.07 -5.02 -16.43
C VAL A 1016 -43.49 -4.51 -16.22
N VAL A 1017 -44.26 -4.41 -17.30
CA VAL A 1017 -45.56 -3.73 -17.36
C VAL A 1017 -46.70 -4.67 -17.77
N ASP A 1018 -47.93 -4.30 -17.41
CA ASP A 1018 -49.14 -5.06 -17.70
C ASP A 1018 -49.90 -4.47 -18.89
N PHE A 1019 -50.14 -5.30 -19.92
CA PHE A 1019 -50.99 -4.96 -21.07
C PHE A 1019 -52.41 -5.50 -20.84
N VAL A 1020 -53.28 -4.66 -20.30
CA VAL A 1020 -54.63 -5.07 -19.88
C VAL A 1020 -55.65 -4.93 -21.02
N PRO A 1021 -56.79 -5.65 -21.01
CA PRO A 1021 -57.87 -5.42 -21.97
C PRO A 1021 -58.41 -3.99 -21.90
N LEU A 1022 -58.50 -3.31 -23.04
CA LEU A 1022 -59.04 -1.95 -23.11
C LEU A 1022 -60.55 -1.99 -22.83
N LYS A 1023 -60.98 -1.32 -21.76
CA LYS A 1023 -62.41 -1.27 -21.38
C LYS A 1023 -63.15 -0.18 -22.14
N GLN A 1024 -62.59 1.03 -22.18
CA GLN A 1024 -63.18 2.20 -22.82
C GLN A 1024 -62.09 3.24 -23.09
N LEU A 1025 -62.10 3.85 -24.27
CA LEU A 1025 -61.21 4.99 -24.57
C LEU A 1025 -61.66 6.26 -23.83
N PRO A 1026 -60.72 7.09 -23.35
CA PRO A 1026 -61.08 8.38 -22.79
C PRO A 1026 -61.77 9.26 -23.87
N PRO A 1027 -62.72 10.14 -23.51
CA PRO A 1027 -63.43 10.98 -24.49
C PRO A 1027 -62.53 11.86 -25.37
N SER A 1028 -61.31 12.15 -24.89
CA SER A 1028 -60.28 12.89 -25.61
C SER A 1028 -59.57 12.07 -26.70
N MET A 1029 -59.75 10.75 -26.73
CA MET A 1029 -59.19 9.86 -27.74
C MET A 1029 -60.20 9.43 -28.80
N LYS A 1030 -59.77 9.49 -30.05
CA LYS A 1030 -60.51 8.91 -31.18
C LYS A 1030 -60.16 7.41 -31.30
N PRO A 1031 -61.11 6.54 -31.67
CA PRO A 1031 -60.82 5.14 -31.96
C PRO A 1031 -59.73 5.01 -33.03
N HIS A 1032 -58.85 4.02 -32.89
CA HIS A 1032 -57.85 3.72 -33.91
C HIS A 1032 -58.53 3.20 -35.17
N THR A 1033 -58.30 3.85 -36.31
CA THR A 1033 -58.86 3.45 -37.62
C THR A 1033 -57.78 3.05 -38.63
N GLY A 1034 -56.52 2.93 -38.18
CA GLY A 1034 -55.38 2.54 -39.00
C GLY A 1034 -55.25 1.03 -39.18
N PRO A 1035 -54.11 0.57 -39.74
CA PRO A 1035 -53.81 -0.87 -39.88
C PRO A 1035 -53.94 -1.61 -38.54
N GLY A 1036 -54.50 -2.83 -38.56
CA GLY A 1036 -54.73 -3.62 -37.34
C GLY A 1036 -56.07 -3.37 -36.63
N GLY A 1037 -56.86 -2.38 -37.05
CA GLY A 1037 -58.20 -2.12 -36.52
C GLY A 1037 -58.23 -1.41 -35.17
N GLU A 1038 -59.33 -1.50 -34.42
CA GLU A 1038 -59.47 -0.85 -33.12
C GLU A 1038 -58.49 -1.39 -32.08
N ALA A 1039 -58.07 -0.54 -31.14
CA ALA A 1039 -57.26 -0.97 -30.01
C ALA A 1039 -58.06 -1.88 -29.08
N VAL A 1040 -57.47 -3.01 -28.69
CA VAL A 1040 -58.10 -4.00 -27.79
C VAL A 1040 -57.35 -4.17 -26.47
N ARG A 1041 -56.18 -3.53 -26.34
CA ARG A 1041 -55.35 -3.49 -25.13
C ARG A 1041 -55.03 -2.06 -24.73
N GLU A 1042 -54.72 -1.89 -23.45
CA GLU A 1042 -54.28 -0.64 -22.84
C GLU A 1042 -53.00 -0.86 -22.05
N LEU A 1043 -52.12 0.14 -22.08
CA LEU A 1043 -50.90 0.23 -21.28
C LEU A 1043 -50.85 1.62 -20.63
N GLU A 1044 -50.95 1.66 -19.30
CA GLU A 1044 -50.71 2.86 -18.50
C GLU A 1044 -49.29 2.81 -17.94
N LEU A 1045 -48.48 3.83 -18.21
CA LEU A 1045 -47.09 3.89 -17.75
C LEU A 1045 -46.68 5.32 -17.40
N ASP A 1046 -46.47 5.57 -16.11
CA ASP A 1046 -45.84 6.81 -15.65
C ASP A 1046 -44.31 6.72 -15.77
N ILE A 1047 -43.68 7.80 -16.23
CA ILE A 1047 -42.22 7.92 -16.32
C ILE A 1047 -41.74 8.97 -15.32
N ILE A 1048 -40.71 8.64 -14.54
CA ILE A 1048 -40.17 9.52 -13.52
C ILE A 1048 -38.78 10.00 -13.96
N LEU A 1049 -38.62 11.33 -14.13
CA LEU A 1049 -37.36 11.95 -14.55
C LEU A 1049 -36.64 12.64 -13.39
N ALA A 1050 -35.32 12.47 -13.34
CA ALA A 1050 -34.45 13.19 -12.41
C ALA A 1050 -34.02 14.55 -12.99
N PRO A 1051 -34.10 15.68 -12.25
CA PRO A 1051 -33.60 16.98 -12.69
C PRO A 1051 -32.10 16.98 -13.07
N LYS A 1052 -31.70 17.77 -14.08
CA LYS A 1052 -30.28 18.02 -14.39
C LYS A 1052 -29.66 18.83 -13.25
N GLY A 1053 -28.41 18.54 -12.92
CA GLY A 1053 -27.71 19.20 -11.80
C GLY A 1053 -27.90 18.52 -10.44
N MET A 1054 -28.90 17.63 -10.28
CA MET A 1054 -28.80 16.59 -9.25
C MET A 1054 -27.62 15.70 -9.65
N ALA A 1055 -26.49 15.85 -8.97
CA ALA A 1055 -25.32 15.06 -9.29
C ALA A 1055 -25.70 13.58 -9.16
N ALA A 1056 -25.07 12.72 -9.97
CA ALA A 1056 -25.07 11.29 -9.70
C ALA A 1056 -24.64 11.00 -8.24
N HIS A 1057 -23.92 11.93 -7.58
CA HIS A 1057 -23.65 11.94 -6.14
C HIS A 1057 -23.65 13.36 -5.54
N SER A 1058 -24.81 13.90 -5.19
CA SER A 1058 -24.92 15.11 -4.34
C SER A 1058 -25.94 14.89 -3.25
N LYS A 1059 -25.51 14.95 -1.97
CA LYS A 1059 -26.44 15.15 -0.86
C LYS A 1059 -26.84 16.64 -0.80
N PRO A 1060 -28.10 16.95 -0.51
CA PRO A 1060 -28.60 18.32 -0.38
C PRO A 1060 -28.09 18.96 0.92
N GLU A 1061 -27.87 20.27 0.87
CA GLU A 1061 -27.48 21.11 2.00
C GLU A 1061 -28.55 21.15 3.10
N ALA A 1062 -28.09 21.20 4.35
CA ALA A 1062 -28.80 21.74 5.50
C ALA A 1062 -27.85 22.69 6.24
#